data_AF-A0A2H3CAT4-F1
#
_entry.id   AF-A0A2H3CAT4-F1
#
_cell.length_a   1.000
_cell.length_b   1.000
_cell.length_c   1.000
_cell.angle_alpha   90.00
_cell.angle_beta   90.00
_cell.angle_gamma   90.00
#
_symmetry.space_group_name_H-M   'P 1'
#
loop_
_entity.id
_entity.type
_entity.pdbx_description
1 polymer ?
#
loop_
_entity_poly.entity_id
_entity_poly.type
_entity_poly.pdbx_seq_one_letter_code
_entity_poly.pdbx_strand_id
1 'polypeptide(L)'
;MSMDLEIPLLPDYEATYRTHTHYLLFSWPFLTHYEKYATDLRLFGKEDEWNNNNKFRYVRLQTFFSEMEGFYTGRLDLRGRHSARFIFLKSVWDEFLGDFEKLEPHVEGKSLGYTDEPSMIENLSQKVSLWEKLRSKWLIHENGYEFVTCWVDKILRHISDANSTPIFQKHYLLDLPEELLELIMQNGRLEDVRILSATCRRLRPISQPYIFTSRRLVLNAPDIQDVLIIPEETRKAAMFELFLKLQIQSLSDVYFLLSRSDIIQKIKTVHIQILGAVNDEIKQHKIDLDLGPHIQSIEHAFCMVLATMQNLTFLSVSSFSLIHRLPPVITSLPHLQTLKLATSSSFFIHFLPLPSNVINRIENLVLTLHPGSTLASKLSEIWADSLKNLFIFYPPRYNPAPVLNMCAMEQVSLSCLPRIWVDVVEDMLRISPSSDARRLTHLKLEFCEPISDGDVNTLLYALQSYPMEVLVLDGLLEGYSTVISAIAQRLPDLLVLTLFLRGGSAQSISTGCVWPEPIWAYAPHFAQFTRLRHFEWNYLYNKEEVVTPWSLLLLESHDNQDVSVLPYLAGKSDDYEDTEDVLYVASVFRAYCHAPKLRVVYNCTYGPSRCWQWHVNSDNRPDLDFLDFEWNPRQHGRYLDDSCQWW
;
A
#
# COMPACT_ATOMS: atom_id res chain seq x y z
N MET A 1 33.20 45.77 -19.34
CA MET A 1 32.03 45.62 -20.24
C MET A 1 31.57 44.17 -20.10
N SER A 2 30.75 43.88 -19.09
CA SER A 2 29.95 42.66 -19.04
C SER A 2 28.70 42.92 -19.88
N MET A 3 28.47 42.11 -20.91
CA MET A 3 27.17 42.06 -21.57
C MET A 3 26.30 41.12 -20.75
N ASP A 4 25.36 41.68 -20.01
CA ASP A 4 24.22 40.95 -19.47
C ASP A 4 23.33 40.56 -20.66
N LEU A 5 23.53 39.36 -21.17
CA LEU A 5 22.61 38.70 -22.09
C LEU A 5 21.47 38.13 -21.25
N GLU A 6 20.40 38.91 -21.08
CA GLU A 6 19.09 38.38 -20.70
C GLU A 6 18.61 37.46 -21.84
N ILE A 7 18.85 36.17 -21.68
CA ILE A 7 18.26 35.13 -22.52
C ILE A 7 16.83 34.93 -21.97
N PRO A 8 15.77 35.21 -22.75
CA PRO A 8 14.41 35.00 -22.27
C PRO A 8 14.22 33.52 -21.98
N LEU A 9 13.92 33.21 -20.72
CA LEU A 9 13.74 31.85 -20.26
C LEU A 9 12.35 31.37 -20.72
N LEU A 10 12.16 30.07 -20.93
CA LEU A 10 10.84 29.45 -21.16
C LEU A 10 9.71 29.99 -20.23
N PRO A 11 9.95 30.33 -18.95
CA PRO A 11 8.98 31.04 -18.10
C PRO A 11 8.50 32.40 -18.63
N ASP A 12 9.27 33.12 -19.45
CA ASP A 12 8.84 34.38 -20.05
C ASP A 12 7.89 34.15 -21.22
N TYR A 13 8.10 33.09 -22.02
CA TYR A 13 7.13 32.65 -23.02
C TYR A 13 5.85 32.10 -22.37
N GLU A 14 5.99 31.37 -21.27
CA GLU A 14 4.86 30.87 -20.49
C GLU A 14 4.12 32.03 -19.81
N ALA A 15 4.83 33.04 -19.27
CA ALA A 15 4.28 34.27 -18.71
C ALA A 15 3.62 35.16 -19.78
N THR A 16 4.19 35.21 -20.98
CA THR A 16 3.63 35.97 -22.11
C THR A 16 2.40 35.27 -22.70
N TYR A 17 2.38 33.94 -22.72
CA TYR A 17 1.17 33.16 -23.01
C TYR A 17 0.09 33.39 -21.92
N ARG A 18 0.49 33.45 -20.64
CA ARG A 18 -0.39 33.79 -19.50
C ARG A 18 -0.98 35.19 -19.57
N THR A 19 -0.32 36.18 -20.20
CA THR A 19 -0.84 37.55 -20.33
C THR A 19 -1.76 37.75 -21.52
N HIS A 20 -1.64 36.95 -22.59
CA HIS A 20 -2.43 37.15 -23.83
C HIS A 20 -3.76 36.39 -23.86
N THR A 21 -4.00 35.42 -22.98
CA THR A 21 -5.30 34.74 -22.84
C THR A 21 -6.14 35.36 -21.73
N HIS A 22 -6.90 36.41 -22.07
CA HIS A 22 -7.75 37.20 -21.16
C HIS A 22 -9.02 36.50 -20.60
N TYR A 23 -9.11 35.16 -20.65
CA TYR A 23 -10.26 34.44 -20.11
C TYR A 23 -9.91 33.70 -18.80
N LEU A 24 -10.37 34.31 -17.70
CA LEU A 24 -10.67 33.73 -16.39
C LEU A 24 -9.49 33.26 -15.50
N LEU A 25 -9.22 34.11 -14.50
CA LEU A 25 -8.42 33.90 -13.27
C LEU A 25 -8.90 32.76 -12.33
N PHE A 26 -9.70 31.81 -12.80
CA PHE A 26 -10.24 30.72 -11.96
C PHE A 26 -10.24 29.37 -12.69
N SER A 27 -9.06 28.85 -13.01
CA SER A 27 -8.82 27.40 -13.14
C SER A 27 -7.33 27.15 -13.40
N TRP A 28 -6.55 26.83 -12.37
CA TRP A 28 -5.23 26.24 -12.55
C TRP A 28 -5.10 24.96 -11.71
N PRO A 29 -5.26 23.77 -12.34
CA PRO A 29 -4.82 22.49 -11.79
C PRO A 29 -3.50 21.99 -12.43
N PHE A 30 -2.83 22.74 -13.31
CA PHE A 30 -1.69 22.20 -14.08
C PHE A 30 -0.35 22.10 -13.33
N LEU A 31 -0.27 22.59 -12.09
CA LEU A 31 0.90 22.41 -11.21
C LEU A 31 0.82 21.11 -10.39
N THR A 32 -0.36 20.52 -10.18
CA THR A 32 -0.53 19.42 -9.22
C THR A 32 0.02 18.09 -9.70
N HIS A 33 0.04 17.78 -11.00
CA HIS A 33 0.71 16.55 -11.49
C HIS A 33 2.23 16.68 -11.45
N TYR A 34 2.76 17.86 -11.73
CA TYR A 34 4.19 18.15 -11.59
C TYR A 34 4.62 18.06 -10.13
N GLU A 35 3.84 18.70 -9.24
CA GLU A 35 4.05 18.65 -7.79
C GLU A 35 3.85 17.25 -7.24
N LYS A 36 2.85 16.48 -7.71
CA LYS A 36 2.60 15.09 -7.30
C LYS A 36 3.71 14.17 -7.77
N TYR A 37 4.12 14.20 -9.04
CA TYR A 37 5.22 13.37 -9.54
C TYR A 37 6.56 13.74 -8.91
N ALA A 38 6.82 15.04 -8.65
CA ALA A 38 7.98 15.48 -7.88
C ALA A 38 7.91 15.08 -6.40
N THR A 39 6.71 14.99 -5.81
CA THR A 39 6.47 14.52 -4.43
C THR A 39 6.65 13.00 -4.36
N ASP A 40 6.13 12.26 -5.32
CA ASP A 40 6.27 10.80 -5.40
C ASP A 40 7.75 10.42 -5.57
N LEU A 41 8.50 11.10 -6.46
CA LEU A 41 9.96 10.89 -6.58
C LEU A 41 10.77 11.34 -5.35
N ARG A 42 10.23 12.20 -4.49
CA ARG A 42 10.82 12.49 -3.17
C ARG A 42 10.60 11.33 -2.20
N LEU A 43 9.50 10.60 -2.31
CA LEU A 43 9.17 9.46 -1.44
C LEU A 43 9.97 8.19 -1.75
N PHE A 44 10.45 8.02 -2.99
CA PHE A 44 11.15 6.80 -3.43
C PHE A 44 12.69 6.80 -3.29
N GLY A 45 13.31 7.90 -2.88
CA GLY A 45 14.77 7.97 -2.71
C GLY A 45 15.18 8.32 -1.28
N LYS A 46 16.13 7.56 -0.70
CA LYS A 46 16.90 8.04 0.47
C LYS A 46 17.47 9.42 0.12
N GLU A 47 17.37 10.37 1.04
CA GLU A 47 17.76 11.78 0.88
C GLU A 47 19.26 12.03 0.62
N ASP A 48 20.02 11.01 0.24
CA ASP A 48 21.45 11.15 0.02
C ASP A 48 21.73 11.67 -1.40
N GLU A 49 22.29 12.88 -1.43
CA GLU A 49 23.13 13.52 -2.47
C GLU A 49 22.50 14.02 -3.78
N TRP A 50 21.21 13.79 -4.07
CA TRP A 50 20.59 14.46 -5.22
C TRP A 50 20.03 15.83 -4.82
N ASN A 51 20.79 16.90 -5.11
CA ASN A 51 20.33 18.28 -4.95
C ASN A 51 18.91 18.44 -5.54
N ASN A 52 17.98 19.00 -4.76
CA ASN A 52 16.58 19.22 -5.14
C ASN A 52 16.40 19.82 -6.55
N ASN A 53 17.39 20.59 -7.03
CA ASN A 53 17.40 21.16 -8.38
C ASN A 53 17.51 20.09 -9.49
N ASN A 54 18.29 19.03 -9.30
CA ASN A 54 18.49 17.97 -10.30
C ASN A 54 17.24 17.11 -10.48
N LYS A 55 16.54 16.78 -9.38
CA LYS A 55 15.24 16.08 -9.44
C LYS A 55 14.20 16.92 -10.20
N PHE A 56 14.13 18.22 -9.89
CA PHE A 56 13.24 19.17 -10.58
C PHE A 56 13.49 19.16 -12.10
N ARG A 57 14.76 19.27 -12.50
CA ARG A 57 15.19 19.28 -13.92
C ARG A 57 14.77 18.01 -14.66
N TYR A 58 15.06 16.85 -14.07
CA TYR A 58 14.72 15.56 -14.65
C TYR A 58 13.21 15.41 -14.85
N VAL A 59 12.41 15.66 -13.80
CA VAL A 59 10.95 15.53 -13.84
C VAL A 59 10.33 16.44 -14.88
N ARG A 60 10.79 17.70 -14.94
CA ARG A 60 10.29 18.68 -15.90
C ARG A 60 10.50 18.20 -17.34
N LEU A 61 11.72 17.75 -17.65
CA LEU A 61 12.08 17.33 -19.00
C LEU A 61 11.39 16.02 -19.39
N GLN A 62 11.31 15.07 -18.46
CA GLN A 62 10.54 13.83 -18.64
C GLN A 62 9.06 14.11 -18.91
N THR A 63 8.46 15.05 -18.18
CA THR A 63 7.05 15.45 -18.38
C THR A 63 6.88 16.05 -19.77
N PHE A 64 7.76 16.97 -20.18
CA PHE A 64 7.72 17.57 -21.53
C PHE A 64 7.77 16.51 -22.63
N PHE A 65 8.70 15.56 -22.55
CA PHE A 65 8.83 14.47 -23.51
C PHE A 65 7.63 13.51 -23.50
N SER A 66 7.13 13.15 -22.32
CA SER A 66 5.95 12.29 -22.18
C SER A 66 4.69 12.96 -22.75
N GLU A 67 4.54 14.27 -22.58
CA GLU A 67 3.45 15.04 -23.18
C GLU A 67 3.52 15.01 -24.71
N MET A 68 4.71 15.22 -25.28
CA MET A 68 4.93 15.12 -26.72
C MET A 68 4.67 13.71 -27.26
N GLU A 69 5.19 12.67 -26.59
CA GLU A 69 4.89 11.26 -26.92
C GLU A 69 3.38 10.98 -26.89
N GLY A 70 2.68 11.48 -25.87
CA GLY A 70 1.24 11.27 -25.68
C GLY A 70 0.38 11.76 -26.85
N PHE A 71 0.78 12.87 -27.50
CA PHE A 71 0.08 13.36 -28.70
C PHE A 71 0.20 12.41 -29.89
N TYR A 72 1.28 11.65 -30.05
CA TYR A 72 1.44 10.74 -31.20
C TYR A 72 1.04 9.30 -30.88
N THR A 73 1.19 8.85 -29.64
CA THR A 73 0.78 7.50 -29.19
C THR A 73 -0.70 7.42 -28.81
N GLY A 74 -1.33 8.56 -28.53
CA GLY A 74 -2.68 8.63 -28.02
C GLY A 74 -2.82 8.34 -26.52
N ARG A 75 -1.70 8.14 -25.81
CA ARG A 75 -1.69 7.98 -24.35
C ARG A 75 -2.14 9.27 -23.66
N LEU A 76 -2.97 9.12 -22.63
CA LEU A 76 -3.65 10.22 -21.97
C LEU A 76 -2.90 10.64 -20.71
N ASP A 77 -2.51 11.91 -20.62
CA ASP A 77 -1.77 12.50 -19.50
C ASP A 77 -2.68 13.23 -18.49
N LEU A 78 -3.99 12.96 -18.56
CA LEU A 78 -5.07 13.57 -17.77
C LEU A 78 -5.22 15.10 -17.90
N ARG A 79 -4.38 15.76 -18.70
CA ARG A 79 -4.38 17.22 -18.95
C ARG A 79 -5.10 17.61 -20.23
N GLY A 80 -5.49 16.63 -21.03
CA GLY A 80 -6.22 16.82 -22.27
C GLY A 80 -5.31 16.97 -23.48
N ARG A 81 -5.60 16.23 -24.55
CA ARG A 81 -4.91 16.35 -25.85
C ARG A 81 -5.63 17.35 -26.75
N HIS A 82 -5.53 18.62 -26.38
CA HIS A 82 -6.13 19.73 -27.12
C HIS A 82 -5.20 20.26 -28.22
N SER A 83 -5.77 20.70 -29.34
CA SER A 83 -5.01 21.26 -30.46
C SER A 83 -4.18 22.48 -30.08
N ALA A 84 -4.73 23.42 -29.28
CA ALA A 84 -4.00 24.62 -28.84
C ALA A 84 -2.74 24.26 -28.04
N ARG A 85 -2.84 23.26 -27.15
CA ARG A 85 -1.72 22.77 -26.35
C ARG A 85 -0.65 22.08 -27.20
N PHE A 86 -1.08 21.28 -28.18
CA PHE A 86 -0.15 20.66 -29.13
C PHE A 86 0.61 21.70 -29.93
N ILE A 87 -0.06 22.75 -30.44
CA ILE A 87 0.60 23.81 -31.21
C ILE A 87 1.71 24.47 -30.38
N PHE A 88 1.44 24.76 -29.11
CA PHE A 88 2.44 25.29 -28.19
C PHE A 88 3.59 24.30 -27.94
N LEU A 89 3.28 23.05 -27.59
CA LEU A 89 4.33 22.06 -27.31
C LEU A 89 5.16 21.74 -28.54
N LYS A 90 4.55 21.71 -29.73
CA LYS A 90 5.23 21.50 -31.01
C LYS A 90 6.21 22.62 -31.31
N SER A 91 5.88 23.89 -31.05
CA SER A 91 6.84 24.98 -31.24
C SER A 91 8.03 24.86 -30.28
N VAL A 92 7.79 24.48 -29.03
CA VAL A 92 8.86 24.23 -28.04
C VAL A 92 9.72 23.03 -28.45
N TRP A 93 9.10 21.96 -28.94
CA TRP A 93 9.77 20.77 -29.46
C TRP A 93 10.64 21.07 -30.66
N ASP A 94 10.17 21.87 -31.62
CA ASP A 94 10.95 22.23 -32.81
C ASP A 94 12.17 23.07 -32.46
N GLU A 95 12.04 23.98 -31.49
CA GLU A 95 13.17 24.75 -30.96
C GLU A 95 14.16 23.84 -30.21
N PHE A 96 13.66 22.94 -29.37
CA PHE A 96 14.46 21.96 -28.64
C PHE A 96 15.25 21.06 -29.59
N LEU A 97 14.56 20.46 -30.56
CA LEU A 97 15.12 19.55 -31.53
C LEU A 97 16.16 20.27 -32.40
N GLY A 98 15.89 21.49 -32.85
CA GLY A 98 16.85 22.28 -33.62
C GLY A 98 18.12 22.65 -32.83
N ASP A 99 18.05 22.78 -31.50
CA ASP A 99 19.25 22.95 -30.68
C ASP A 99 19.96 21.62 -30.40
N PHE A 100 19.22 20.52 -30.29
CA PHE A 100 19.77 19.18 -30.11
C PHE A 100 20.48 18.66 -31.38
N GLU A 101 19.91 18.89 -32.56
CA GLU A 101 20.52 18.54 -33.87
C GLU A 101 21.81 19.34 -34.15
N LYS A 102 22.00 20.52 -33.54
CA LYS A 102 23.30 21.23 -33.61
C LYS A 102 24.39 20.53 -32.81
N LEU A 103 24.01 19.72 -31.82
CA LEU A 103 24.91 18.96 -30.96
C LEU A 103 25.25 17.60 -31.60
N GLU A 104 24.29 16.93 -32.24
CA GLU A 104 24.42 15.56 -32.77
C GLU A 104 25.63 15.33 -33.70
N PRO A 105 25.94 16.18 -34.71
CA PRO A 105 27.11 16.02 -35.59
C PRO A 105 28.47 16.14 -34.86
N HIS A 106 28.45 16.46 -33.57
CA HIS A 106 29.61 16.73 -32.76
C HIS A 106 29.81 15.73 -31.63
N VAL A 107 28.91 14.75 -31.49
CA VAL A 107 29.05 13.65 -30.55
C VAL A 107 29.59 12.44 -31.30
N GLU A 108 30.92 12.37 -31.43
CA GLU A 108 31.60 11.17 -31.94
C GLU A 108 31.61 10.10 -30.84
N GLY A 109 30.59 9.26 -30.81
CA GLY A 109 30.49 8.17 -29.85
C GLY A 109 29.71 6.99 -30.40
N LYS A 110 30.43 5.96 -30.84
CA LYS A 110 29.86 4.61 -30.93
C LYS A 110 29.37 4.25 -29.52
N SER A 111 28.07 4.04 -29.36
CA SER A 111 27.52 3.39 -28.17
C SER A 111 28.19 2.02 -28.03
N LEU A 112 29.25 1.96 -27.22
CA LEU A 112 29.77 0.70 -26.71
C LEU A 112 28.71 0.23 -25.74
N GLY A 113 28.12 -0.93 -26.03
CA GLY A 113 26.92 -1.44 -25.37
C GLY A 113 26.98 -1.36 -23.85
N TYR A 114 25.81 -1.11 -23.26
CA TYR A 114 25.52 -1.08 -21.82
C TYR A 114 26.46 -1.97 -21.00
N THR A 115 27.48 -1.36 -20.40
CA THR A 115 28.15 -1.92 -19.23
C THR A 115 27.71 -1.10 -18.04
N ASP A 116 27.23 -1.75 -16.98
CA ASP A 116 26.61 -1.15 -15.78
C ASP A 116 27.51 -0.20 -14.96
N GLU A 117 28.70 0.13 -15.44
CA GLU A 117 29.50 1.20 -14.86
C GLU A 117 29.21 2.53 -15.55
N PRO A 118 28.96 3.63 -14.79
CA PRO A 118 28.84 4.98 -15.33
C PRO A 118 30.21 5.43 -15.84
N SER A 119 30.62 4.90 -16.98
CA SER A 119 31.72 5.42 -17.77
C SER A 119 31.30 6.81 -18.20
N MET A 120 31.81 7.82 -17.50
CA MET A 120 31.74 9.20 -17.95
C MET A 120 32.21 9.22 -19.40
N ILE A 121 31.36 9.72 -20.29
CA ILE A 121 31.68 9.90 -21.71
C ILE A 121 32.87 10.88 -21.78
N GLU A 122 34.09 10.37 -21.74
CA GLU A 122 35.34 11.16 -21.81
C GLU A 122 35.41 12.00 -23.11
N ASN A 123 34.61 11.65 -24.11
CA ASN A 123 34.55 12.31 -25.42
C ASN A 123 33.70 13.60 -25.47
N LEU A 124 32.93 13.96 -24.43
CA LEU A 124 32.28 15.28 -24.37
C LEU A 124 33.28 16.44 -24.12
N SER A 125 34.52 16.11 -23.73
CA SER A 125 35.57 17.05 -23.32
C SER A 125 35.97 18.07 -24.38
N GLN A 126 35.84 17.76 -25.68
CA GLN A 126 36.23 18.71 -26.73
C GLN A 126 35.21 19.83 -27.00
N LYS A 127 33.94 19.69 -26.55
CA LYS A 127 32.87 20.66 -26.85
C LYS A 127 31.88 20.87 -25.70
N VAL A 128 32.42 20.88 -24.48
CA VAL A 128 31.70 21.25 -23.24
C VAL A 128 30.84 22.50 -23.43
N SER A 129 31.29 23.49 -24.20
CA SER A 129 30.54 24.75 -24.39
C SER A 129 29.21 24.64 -25.14
N LEU A 130 29.01 23.67 -26.05
CA LEU A 130 27.72 23.48 -26.74
C LEU A 130 26.73 22.69 -25.89
N TRP A 131 27.21 21.61 -25.25
CA TRP A 131 26.41 20.85 -24.29
C TRP A 131 25.99 21.72 -23.11
N GLU A 132 26.90 22.52 -22.54
CA GLU A 132 26.58 23.43 -21.45
C GLU A 132 25.55 24.49 -21.83
N LYS A 133 25.57 24.97 -23.08
CA LYS A 133 24.54 25.89 -23.60
C LYS A 133 23.17 25.20 -23.70
N LEU A 134 23.12 24.00 -24.28
CA LEU A 134 21.87 23.23 -24.39
C LEU A 134 21.33 22.88 -22.99
N ARG A 135 22.22 22.39 -22.12
CA ARG A 135 21.93 22.03 -20.73
C ARG A 135 21.40 23.21 -19.94
N SER A 136 22.05 24.36 -20.02
CA SER A 136 21.62 25.58 -19.33
C SER A 136 20.28 26.08 -19.86
N LYS A 137 20.11 26.13 -21.20
CA LYS A 137 18.87 26.61 -21.85
C LYS A 137 17.65 25.74 -21.51
N TRP A 138 17.80 24.43 -21.61
CA TRP A 138 16.71 23.46 -21.44
C TRP A 138 16.66 22.83 -20.04
N LEU A 139 17.52 23.30 -19.14
CA LEU A 139 17.65 22.82 -17.76
C LEU A 139 17.88 21.29 -17.67
N ILE A 140 18.73 20.75 -18.54
CA ILE A 140 19.04 19.32 -18.56
C ILE A 140 19.92 18.95 -17.35
N HIS A 141 19.77 17.72 -16.85
CA HIS A 141 20.64 17.18 -15.81
C HIS A 141 22.09 17.03 -16.30
N GLU A 142 23.07 17.04 -15.39
CA GLU A 142 24.51 16.97 -15.76
C GLU A 142 24.83 15.71 -16.57
N ASN A 143 24.23 14.59 -16.18
CA ASN A 143 24.34 13.29 -16.86
C ASN A 143 23.11 13.00 -17.75
N GLY A 144 22.41 14.03 -18.21
CA GLY A 144 21.12 13.89 -18.91
C GLY A 144 21.19 13.62 -20.42
N TYR A 145 22.39 13.49 -21.00
CA TYR A 145 22.55 13.34 -22.46
C TYR A 145 21.90 12.06 -22.99
N GLU A 146 22.21 10.91 -22.40
CA GLU A 146 21.64 9.62 -22.81
C GLU A 146 20.13 9.60 -22.63
N PHE A 147 19.64 10.13 -21.49
CA PHE A 147 18.23 10.32 -21.22
C PHE A 147 17.54 11.11 -22.34
N VAL A 148 18.10 12.28 -22.71
CA VAL A 148 17.55 13.11 -23.78
C VAL A 148 17.56 12.38 -25.11
N THR A 149 18.68 11.73 -25.46
CA THR A 149 18.84 11.03 -26.75
C THR A 149 17.80 9.93 -26.89
N CYS A 150 17.66 9.08 -25.87
CA CYS A 150 16.66 8.01 -25.84
C CYS A 150 15.23 8.54 -26.02
N TRP A 151 14.89 9.65 -25.35
CA TRP A 151 13.58 10.29 -25.49
C TRP A 151 13.37 10.92 -26.87
N VAL A 152 14.38 11.57 -27.43
CA VAL A 152 14.31 12.16 -28.77
C VAL A 152 14.07 11.07 -29.81
N ASP A 153 14.87 10.01 -29.79
CA ASP A 153 14.73 8.87 -30.69
C ASP A 153 13.36 8.19 -30.55
N LYS A 154 12.86 8.07 -29.32
CA LYS A 154 11.52 7.52 -29.04
C LYS A 154 10.42 8.41 -29.64
N ILE A 155 10.45 9.71 -29.42
CA ILE A 155 9.45 10.65 -29.94
C ILE A 155 9.50 10.70 -31.47
N LEU A 156 10.69 10.76 -32.07
CA LEU A 156 10.85 10.77 -33.53
C LEU A 156 10.30 9.49 -34.18
N ARG A 157 10.52 8.32 -33.56
CA ARG A 157 9.89 7.06 -33.98
C ARG A 157 8.36 7.18 -33.97
N HIS A 158 7.77 7.66 -32.87
CA HIS A 158 6.32 7.81 -32.78
C HIS A 158 5.75 8.85 -33.76
N ILE A 159 6.48 9.93 -34.05
CA ILE A 159 6.11 10.90 -35.08
C ILE A 159 6.08 10.23 -36.46
N SER A 160 7.09 9.42 -36.76
CA SER A 160 7.17 8.65 -38.01
C SER A 160 6.02 7.64 -38.12
N ASP A 161 5.79 6.83 -37.08
CA ASP A 161 4.74 5.82 -37.04
C ASP A 161 3.33 6.43 -37.20
N ALA A 162 3.13 7.62 -36.63
CA ALA A 162 1.87 8.36 -36.72
C ALA A 162 1.72 9.18 -38.02
N ASN A 163 2.60 9.02 -39.02
CA ASN A 163 2.65 9.83 -40.25
C ASN A 163 2.61 11.34 -39.97
N SER A 164 3.26 11.80 -38.89
CA SER A 164 3.25 13.18 -38.41
C SER A 164 1.86 13.74 -38.01
N THR A 165 0.86 12.88 -37.79
CA THR A 165 -0.47 13.31 -37.38
C THR A 165 -0.68 13.13 -35.86
N PRO A 166 -0.87 14.22 -35.10
CA PRO A 166 -1.17 14.11 -33.68
C PRO A 166 -2.60 13.61 -33.45
N ILE A 167 -2.79 12.82 -32.40
CA ILE A 167 -4.07 12.29 -31.96
C ILE A 167 -4.64 13.24 -30.90
N PHE A 168 -5.74 13.92 -31.24
CA PHE A 168 -6.47 14.78 -30.30
C PHE A 168 -7.57 14.02 -29.55
N GLN A 169 -7.81 14.44 -28.32
CA GLN A 169 -8.85 13.85 -27.47
C GLN A 169 -10.23 14.30 -27.95
N LYS A 170 -11.09 13.32 -28.21
CA LYS A 170 -12.49 13.54 -28.65
C LYS A 170 -13.48 13.59 -27.48
N HIS A 171 -13.20 12.83 -26.42
CA HIS A 171 -14.05 12.72 -25.24
C HIS A 171 -13.28 13.17 -24.01
N TYR A 172 -13.85 14.12 -23.28
CA TYR A 172 -13.33 14.62 -22.02
C TYR A 172 -14.03 13.94 -20.84
N LEU A 173 -13.45 14.06 -19.65
CA LEU A 173 -14.09 13.57 -18.42
C LEU A 173 -15.51 14.14 -18.27
N LEU A 174 -15.69 15.43 -18.62
CA LEU A 174 -17.01 16.07 -18.57
C LEU A 174 -17.97 15.60 -19.67
N ASP A 175 -17.50 14.89 -20.69
CA ASP A 175 -18.41 14.30 -21.70
C ASP A 175 -19.02 12.99 -21.22
N LEU A 176 -18.53 12.44 -20.10
CA LEU A 176 -19.13 11.25 -19.50
C LEU A 176 -20.52 11.56 -18.94
N PRO A 177 -21.45 10.59 -19.03
CA PRO A 177 -22.72 10.63 -18.29
C PRO A 177 -22.48 10.81 -16.78
N GLU A 178 -23.46 11.41 -16.09
CA GLU A 178 -23.34 11.70 -14.66
C GLU A 178 -23.18 10.42 -13.84
N GLU A 179 -23.78 9.31 -14.26
CA GLU A 179 -23.68 8.00 -13.61
C GLU A 179 -22.24 7.47 -13.61
N LEU A 180 -21.50 7.68 -14.70
CA LEU A 180 -20.08 7.29 -14.76
C LEU A 180 -19.22 8.22 -13.93
N LEU A 181 -19.55 9.52 -13.88
CA LEU A 181 -18.86 10.46 -13.01
C LEU A 181 -19.10 10.13 -11.53
N GLU A 182 -20.33 9.78 -11.15
CA GLU A 182 -20.66 9.29 -9.81
C GLU A 182 -19.89 8.02 -9.45
N LEU A 183 -19.82 7.06 -10.38
CA LEU A 183 -19.03 5.83 -10.18
C LEU A 183 -17.55 6.16 -9.96
N ILE A 184 -16.99 7.11 -10.71
CA ILE A 184 -15.61 7.60 -10.51
C ILE A 184 -15.46 8.23 -9.13
N MET A 185 -16.40 9.07 -8.69
CA MET A 185 -16.34 9.69 -7.36
C MET A 185 -16.51 8.68 -6.23
N GLN A 186 -17.33 7.65 -6.42
CA GLN A 186 -17.58 6.60 -5.44
C GLN A 186 -16.35 5.70 -5.23
N ASN A 187 -15.62 5.41 -6.30
CA ASN A 187 -14.45 4.52 -6.27
C ASN A 187 -13.12 5.28 -6.14
N GLY A 188 -13.13 6.60 -6.28
CA GLY A 188 -11.96 7.44 -6.14
C GLY A 188 -11.51 7.58 -4.69
N ARG A 189 -10.19 7.76 -4.48
CA ARG A 189 -9.65 8.12 -3.16
C ARG A 189 -10.22 9.47 -2.75
N LEU A 190 -10.48 9.65 -1.45
CA LEU A 190 -11.13 10.85 -0.93
C LEU A 190 -10.40 12.15 -1.33
N GLU A 191 -9.08 12.12 -1.35
CA GLU A 191 -8.21 13.23 -1.77
C GLU A 191 -8.44 13.57 -3.25
N ASP A 192 -8.45 12.56 -4.12
CA ASP A 192 -8.69 12.73 -5.55
C ASP A 192 -10.10 13.26 -5.82
N VAL A 193 -11.11 12.74 -5.11
CA VAL A 193 -12.51 13.20 -5.20
C VAL A 193 -12.64 14.66 -4.75
N ARG A 194 -11.91 15.07 -3.70
CA ARG A 194 -11.86 16.48 -3.26
C ARG A 194 -11.22 17.38 -4.29
N ILE A 195 -10.12 16.94 -4.90
CA ILE A 195 -9.46 17.65 -5.99
C ILE A 195 -10.43 17.81 -7.16
N LEU A 196 -11.06 16.72 -7.61
CA LEU A 196 -12.05 16.73 -8.68
C LEU A 196 -13.22 17.68 -8.37
N SER A 197 -13.74 17.65 -7.13
CA SER A 197 -14.79 18.57 -6.67
C SER A 197 -14.38 20.05 -6.76
N ALA A 198 -13.08 20.36 -6.60
CA ALA A 198 -12.56 21.72 -6.64
C ALA A 198 -12.25 22.20 -8.07
N THR A 199 -12.17 21.30 -9.06
CA THR A 199 -11.78 21.66 -10.43
C THR A 199 -12.82 22.51 -11.16
N CYS A 200 -14.11 22.17 -11.07
CA CYS A 200 -15.15 22.88 -11.82
C CYS A 200 -16.53 22.81 -11.16
N ARG A 201 -17.44 23.69 -11.59
CA ARG A 201 -18.81 23.80 -11.06
C ARG A 201 -19.66 22.55 -11.31
N ARG A 202 -19.40 21.79 -12.39
CA ARG A 202 -20.18 20.59 -12.73
C ARG A 202 -19.80 19.39 -11.87
N LEU A 203 -18.52 19.19 -11.59
CA LEU A 203 -18.07 18.07 -10.75
C LEU A 203 -18.38 18.29 -9.27
N ARG A 204 -18.40 19.54 -8.80
CA ARG A 204 -18.71 19.87 -7.40
C ARG A 204 -20.00 19.23 -6.84
N PRO A 205 -21.18 19.35 -7.46
CA PRO A 205 -22.40 18.71 -6.96
C PRO A 205 -22.31 17.18 -6.98
N ILE A 206 -21.70 16.60 -8.02
CA ILE A 206 -21.51 15.16 -8.18
C ILE A 206 -20.60 14.62 -7.08
N SER A 207 -19.52 15.34 -6.73
CA SER A 207 -18.58 14.93 -5.68
C SER A 207 -19.08 15.18 -4.26
N GLN A 208 -20.05 16.09 -4.06
CA GLN A 208 -20.48 16.53 -2.73
C GLN A 208 -20.94 15.40 -1.79
N PRO A 209 -21.63 14.33 -2.25
CA PRO A 209 -21.98 13.19 -1.41
C PRO A 209 -20.76 12.41 -0.90
N TYR A 210 -19.63 12.47 -1.62
CA TYR A 210 -18.46 11.62 -1.40
C TYR A 210 -17.33 12.34 -0.64
N ILE A 211 -17.11 13.65 -0.86
CA ILE A 211 -15.99 14.40 -0.24
C ILE A 211 -16.05 14.52 1.29
N PHE A 212 -17.21 14.24 1.88
CA PHE A 212 -17.49 14.34 3.32
C PHE A 212 -17.77 13.00 3.99
N THR A 213 -17.65 11.86 3.29
CA THR A 213 -17.93 10.54 3.87
C THR A 213 -16.91 10.14 4.93
N SER A 214 -15.67 10.63 4.81
CA SER A 214 -14.59 10.34 5.75
C SER A 214 -13.94 11.61 6.29
N ARG A 215 -13.60 11.59 7.58
CA ARG A 215 -12.95 12.69 8.26
C ARG A 215 -11.83 12.20 9.17
N ARG A 216 -10.70 12.90 9.13
CA ARG A 216 -9.58 12.69 10.04
C ARG A 216 -9.56 13.85 11.05
N LEU A 217 -9.62 13.53 12.34
CA LEU A 217 -9.46 14.46 13.45
C LEU A 217 -8.09 14.18 14.06
N VAL A 218 -7.11 15.00 13.69
CA VAL A 218 -5.72 14.80 14.12
C VAL A 218 -5.34 15.93 15.07
N LEU A 219 -4.86 15.56 16.26
CA LEU A 219 -4.01 16.45 17.03
C LEU A 219 -2.56 16.15 16.64
N ASN A 220 -1.98 17.03 15.84
CA ASN A 220 -0.56 16.92 15.50
C ASN A 220 0.30 17.25 16.72
N ALA A 221 1.40 16.53 16.89
CA ALA A 221 2.49 16.94 17.77
C ALA A 221 3.48 17.81 16.99
N PRO A 222 4.18 18.73 17.68
CA PRO A 222 5.42 19.30 17.17
C PRO A 222 6.38 18.20 16.70
N ASP A 223 7.03 18.40 15.54
CA ASP A 223 8.18 17.57 15.18
C ASP A 223 9.32 17.85 16.16
N ILE A 224 9.88 16.79 16.74
CA ILE A 224 10.96 16.94 17.71
C ILE A 224 12.22 17.52 17.06
N GLN A 225 12.45 17.24 15.77
CA GLN A 225 13.60 17.78 15.05
C GLN A 225 13.51 19.31 14.92
N ASP A 226 12.33 19.84 14.62
CA ASP A 226 12.08 21.28 14.57
C ASP A 226 12.35 21.94 15.93
N VAL A 227 12.01 21.24 17.02
CA VAL A 227 12.21 21.71 18.39
C VAL A 227 13.67 21.63 18.82
N LEU A 228 14.43 20.63 18.36
CA LEU A 228 15.85 20.45 18.73
C LEU A 228 16.76 21.54 18.15
N ILE A 229 16.37 22.18 17.04
CA ILE A 229 17.10 23.33 16.45
C ILE A 229 17.01 24.57 17.36
N ILE A 230 16.01 24.63 18.24
CA ILE A 230 15.77 25.76 19.13
C ILE A 230 16.74 25.71 20.33
N PRO A 231 17.34 26.86 20.73
CA PRO A 231 18.21 26.94 21.91
C PRO A 231 17.53 26.36 23.15
N GLU A 232 18.27 25.58 23.94
CA GLU A 232 17.77 24.80 25.06
C GLU A 232 16.97 25.64 26.07
N GLU A 233 17.41 26.88 26.30
CA GLU A 233 16.79 27.82 27.24
C GLU A 233 15.37 28.24 26.81
N THR A 234 15.10 28.24 25.50
CA THR A 234 13.81 28.66 24.91
C THR A 234 12.97 27.52 24.39
N ARG A 235 13.56 26.33 24.28
CA ARG A 235 12.95 25.12 23.68
C ARG A 235 11.60 24.78 24.30
N LYS A 236 11.50 24.84 25.63
CA LYS A 236 10.25 24.55 26.36
C LYS A 236 9.12 25.51 25.98
N ALA A 237 9.40 26.81 25.92
CA ALA A 237 8.43 27.84 25.58
C ALA A 237 8.00 27.73 24.12
N ALA A 238 8.95 27.55 23.20
CA ALA A 238 8.66 27.40 21.78
C ALA A 238 7.88 26.11 21.48
N MET A 239 8.21 25.00 22.13
CA MET A 239 7.45 23.74 22.00
C MET A 239 6.01 23.90 22.50
N PHE A 240 5.81 24.60 23.61
CA PHE A 240 4.47 24.90 24.11
C PHE A 240 3.69 25.82 23.15
N GLU A 241 4.32 26.85 22.60
CA GLU A 241 3.70 27.74 21.61
C GLU A 241 3.29 26.98 20.34
N LEU A 242 4.18 26.13 19.81
CA LEU A 242 3.89 25.29 18.65
C LEU A 242 2.75 24.32 18.94
N PHE A 243 2.75 23.69 20.11
CA PHE A 243 1.65 22.83 20.55
C PHE A 243 0.32 23.60 20.63
N LEU A 244 0.30 24.80 21.21
CA LEU A 244 -0.91 25.63 21.26
C LEU A 244 -1.43 25.99 19.87
N LYS A 245 -0.54 26.31 18.93
CA LYS A 245 -0.91 26.57 17.53
C LYS A 245 -1.58 25.35 16.88
N LEU A 246 -1.02 24.16 17.09
CA LEU A 246 -1.60 22.90 16.59
C LEU A 246 -2.93 22.56 17.27
N GLN A 247 -3.07 22.85 18.56
CA GLN A 247 -4.33 22.73 19.30
C GLN A 247 -5.41 23.65 18.71
N ILE A 248 -5.10 24.93 18.48
CA ILE A 248 -6.05 25.90 17.89
C ILE A 248 -6.50 25.43 16.51
N GLN A 249 -5.58 24.94 15.68
CA GLN A 249 -5.91 24.38 14.38
C GLN A 249 -6.85 23.18 14.50
N SER A 250 -6.55 22.23 15.40
CA SER A 250 -7.40 21.05 15.64
C SER A 250 -8.80 21.42 16.14
N LEU A 251 -8.91 22.41 17.02
CA LEU A 251 -10.19 22.93 17.50
C LEU A 251 -10.96 23.68 16.41
N SER A 252 -10.27 24.37 15.50
CA SER A 252 -10.94 25.04 14.37
C SER A 252 -11.67 24.05 13.46
N ASP A 253 -11.11 22.85 13.24
CA ASP A 253 -11.76 21.77 12.51
C ASP A 253 -13.00 21.24 13.24
N VAL A 254 -12.92 21.11 14.57
CA VAL A 254 -14.06 20.73 15.41
C VAL A 254 -15.18 21.76 15.30
N TYR A 255 -14.87 23.05 15.47
CA TYR A 255 -15.86 24.12 15.36
C TYR A 255 -16.48 24.19 13.97
N PHE A 256 -15.67 24.01 12.92
CA PHE A 256 -16.16 23.94 11.54
C PHE A 256 -17.19 22.82 11.38
N LEU A 257 -16.89 21.61 11.86
CA LEU A 257 -17.82 20.48 11.78
C LEU A 257 -19.10 20.77 12.56
N LEU A 258 -19.00 21.21 13.82
CA LEU A 258 -20.16 21.52 14.66
C LEU A 258 -21.04 22.62 14.06
N SER A 259 -20.46 23.55 13.30
CA SER A 259 -21.21 24.59 12.58
C SER A 259 -21.93 24.08 11.31
N ARG A 260 -21.64 22.85 10.87
CA ARG A 260 -22.09 22.28 9.59
C ARG A 260 -22.73 20.91 9.80
N SER A 261 -23.96 20.92 10.33
CA SER A 261 -24.76 19.70 10.52
C SER A 261 -24.98 18.91 9.22
N ASP A 262 -25.08 19.60 8.08
CA ASP A 262 -25.22 19.01 6.75
C ASP A 262 -23.99 18.19 6.33
N ILE A 263 -22.80 18.55 6.83
CA ILE A 263 -21.56 17.78 6.63
C ILE A 263 -21.49 16.64 7.63
N ILE A 264 -21.73 16.91 8.92
CA ILE A 264 -21.67 15.89 9.99
C ILE A 264 -22.57 14.70 9.69
N GLN A 265 -23.78 14.94 9.19
CA GLN A 265 -24.72 13.87 8.84
C GLN A 265 -24.24 12.99 7.67
N LYS A 266 -23.27 13.43 6.86
CA LYS A 266 -22.73 12.66 5.74
C LYS A 266 -21.51 11.82 6.13
N ILE A 267 -20.91 12.08 7.29
CA ILE A 267 -19.71 11.38 7.75
C ILE A 267 -20.09 9.95 8.18
N LYS A 268 -19.44 8.97 7.56
CA LYS A 268 -19.57 7.53 7.85
C LYS A 268 -18.31 6.94 8.48
N THR A 269 -17.15 7.55 8.20
CA THR A 269 -15.85 7.08 8.65
C THR A 269 -15.13 8.20 9.38
N VAL A 270 -14.66 7.93 10.61
CA VAL A 270 -13.82 8.87 11.35
C VAL A 270 -12.54 8.19 11.82
N HIS A 271 -11.43 8.89 11.60
CA HIS A 271 -10.14 8.52 12.14
C HIS A 271 -9.71 9.60 13.13
N ILE A 272 -9.54 9.22 14.39
CA ILE A 272 -9.03 10.07 15.45
C ILE A 272 -7.61 9.64 15.76
N GLN A 273 -6.70 10.60 15.72
CA GLN A 273 -5.30 10.35 16.02
C GLN A 273 -4.73 11.50 16.83
N ILE A 274 -4.12 11.17 17.96
CA ILE A 274 -3.19 12.09 18.61
C ILE A 274 -1.80 11.63 18.18
N LEU A 275 -1.25 12.32 17.18
CA LEU A 275 0.14 12.08 16.82
C LEU A 275 0.96 12.61 17.97
N GLY A 276 1.62 11.74 18.71
CA GLY A 276 2.44 12.20 19.82
C GLY A 276 3.14 11.10 20.57
N ALA A 277 4.39 10.86 20.19
CA ALA A 277 5.47 10.44 21.09
C ALA A 277 5.80 11.51 22.17
N VAL A 278 4.88 12.45 22.38
CA VAL A 278 4.97 13.63 23.24
C VAL A 278 5.23 13.29 24.70
N ASN A 279 5.06 12.04 25.12
CA ASN A 279 5.50 11.64 26.45
C ASN A 279 6.86 10.96 26.41
N ASP A 280 7.08 9.90 25.66
CA ASP A 280 8.31 9.12 25.84
C ASP A 280 9.54 9.80 25.19
N GLU A 281 9.41 10.36 23.99
CA GLU A 281 10.51 11.08 23.34
C GLU A 281 10.79 12.43 24.02
N ILE A 282 9.76 13.15 24.43
CA ILE A 282 9.93 14.42 25.16
C ILE A 282 10.52 14.19 26.55
N LYS A 283 10.09 13.12 27.24
CA LYS A 283 10.71 12.70 28.52
C LYS A 283 12.16 12.32 28.33
N GLN A 284 12.52 11.64 27.23
CA GLN A 284 13.92 11.35 26.90
C GLN A 284 14.75 12.65 26.77
N HIS A 285 14.16 13.72 26.25
CA HIS A 285 14.79 15.04 26.14
C HIS A 285 14.61 15.94 27.37
N LYS A 286 14.06 15.41 28.48
CA LYS A 286 13.86 16.10 29.76
C LYS A 286 13.02 17.39 29.67
N ILE A 287 12.17 17.53 28.66
CA ILE A 287 11.30 18.71 28.56
C ILE A 287 10.00 18.42 29.32
N ASP A 288 9.95 18.80 30.59
CA ASP A 288 8.77 18.58 31.43
C ASP A 288 7.66 19.59 31.10
N LEU A 289 6.75 19.24 30.19
CA LEU A 289 5.52 20.00 29.91
C LEU A 289 4.29 19.19 30.38
N ASP A 290 3.52 19.77 31.30
CA ASP A 290 2.20 19.26 31.62
C ASP A 290 1.19 19.69 30.53
N LEU A 291 1.05 18.83 29.52
CA LEU A 291 0.08 19.01 28.44
C LEU A 291 -1.28 18.35 28.74
N GLY A 292 -1.43 17.71 29.90
CA GLY A 292 -2.61 16.93 30.26
C GLY A 292 -3.93 17.70 30.11
N PRO A 293 -4.08 18.88 30.73
CA PRO A 293 -5.32 19.67 30.63
C PRO A 293 -5.67 20.11 29.20
N HIS A 294 -4.65 20.43 28.40
CA HIS A 294 -4.84 20.85 27.02
C HIS A 294 -5.27 19.70 26.12
N ILE A 295 -4.62 18.54 26.28
CA ILE A 295 -5.01 17.30 25.59
C ILE A 295 -6.46 16.99 25.94
N GLN A 296 -6.81 16.89 27.24
CA GLN A 296 -8.17 16.61 27.70
C GLN A 296 -9.24 17.54 27.10
N SER A 297 -8.91 18.82 26.90
CA SER A 297 -9.83 19.79 26.28
C SER A 297 -10.12 19.45 24.82
N ILE A 298 -9.09 19.04 24.05
CA ILE A 298 -9.23 18.60 22.66
C ILE A 298 -9.93 17.25 22.60
N GLU A 299 -9.59 16.33 23.51
CA GLU A 299 -10.29 15.05 23.64
C GLU A 299 -11.79 15.25 23.85
N HIS A 300 -12.15 16.18 24.74
CA HIS A 300 -13.54 16.55 24.97
C HIS A 300 -14.19 17.11 23.71
N ALA A 301 -13.50 18.01 23.01
CA ALA A 301 -14.00 18.59 21.76
C ALA A 301 -14.27 17.52 20.69
N PHE A 302 -13.33 16.57 20.50
CA PHE A 302 -13.52 15.44 19.57
C PHE A 302 -14.69 14.56 19.96
N CYS A 303 -14.84 14.24 21.25
CA CYS A 303 -15.99 13.48 21.75
C CYS A 303 -17.32 14.19 21.51
N MET A 304 -17.36 15.52 21.66
CA MET A 304 -18.58 16.31 21.36
C MET A 304 -18.95 16.21 19.88
N VAL A 305 -18.00 16.34 18.96
CA VAL A 305 -18.31 16.19 17.52
C VAL A 305 -18.77 14.78 17.22
N LEU A 306 -18.05 13.77 17.71
CA LEU A 306 -18.42 12.36 17.50
C LEU A 306 -19.85 12.06 17.95
N ALA A 307 -20.27 12.55 19.12
CA ALA A 307 -21.63 12.33 19.64
C ALA A 307 -22.74 12.85 18.71
N THR A 308 -22.42 13.78 17.79
CA THR A 308 -23.36 14.32 16.80
C THR A 308 -23.40 13.53 15.48
N MET A 309 -22.46 12.60 15.26
CA MET A 309 -22.31 11.85 14.01
C MET A 309 -23.18 10.58 13.99
N GLN A 310 -24.49 10.76 13.83
CA GLN A 310 -25.45 9.65 13.91
C GLN A 310 -25.25 8.55 12.85
N ASN A 311 -24.68 8.90 11.68
CA ASN A 311 -24.47 7.97 10.56
C ASN A 311 -23.07 7.34 10.54
N LEU A 312 -22.31 7.46 11.63
CA LEU A 312 -20.97 6.89 11.72
C LEU A 312 -21.04 5.36 11.76
N THR A 313 -20.41 4.70 10.78
CA THR A 313 -20.33 3.23 10.68
C THR A 313 -18.95 2.69 11.04
N PHE A 314 -17.91 3.51 10.85
CA PHE A 314 -16.52 3.17 11.15
C PHE A 314 -15.86 4.24 12.01
N LEU A 315 -15.26 3.82 13.13
CA LEU A 315 -14.46 4.68 14.00
C LEU A 315 -13.09 4.05 14.25
N SER A 316 -12.03 4.75 13.90
CA SER A 316 -10.66 4.41 14.28
C SER A 316 -10.13 5.43 15.27
N VAL A 317 -9.57 4.98 16.38
CA VAL A 317 -8.95 5.82 17.41
C VAL A 317 -7.56 5.29 17.69
N SER A 318 -6.55 6.15 17.57
CA SER A 318 -5.15 5.77 17.75
C SER A 318 -4.39 6.75 18.63
N SER A 319 -3.48 6.20 19.43
CA SER A 319 -2.57 6.96 20.31
C SER A 319 -3.31 7.88 21.28
N PHE A 320 -4.48 7.45 21.75
CA PHE A 320 -5.42 8.30 22.45
C PHE A 320 -5.63 7.85 23.90
N SER A 321 -5.45 8.75 24.87
CA SER A 321 -5.63 8.52 26.31
C SER A 321 -7.07 8.77 26.78
N LEU A 322 -8.07 8.32 26.02
CA LEU A 322 -9.49 8.58 26.29
C LEU A 322 -10.04 7.75 27.44
N ILE A 323 -9.55 8.03 28.63
CA ILE A 323 -9.79 7.17 29.79
C ILE A 323 -11.25 7.30 30.27
N HIS A 324 -12.06 8.31 29.90
CA HIS A 324 -13.43 8.41 30.47
C HIS A 324 -14.58 8.82 29.54
N ARG A 325 -14.33 9.56 28.45
CA ARG A 325 -15.42 10.21 27.69
C ARG A 325 -15.83 9.50 26.41
N LEU A 326 -14.91 8.77 25.78
CA LEU A 326 -15.19 8.07 24.54
C LEU A 326 -16.20 6.92 24.69
N PRO A 327 -16.14 6.06 25.73
CA PRO A 327 -17.07 4.95 25.82
C PRO A 327 -18.56 5.36 25.77
N PRO A 328 -19.03 6.37 26.54
CA PRO A 328 -20.39 6.89 26.42
C PRO A 328 -20.75 7.38 25.02
N VAL A 329 -19.80 7.96 24.29
CA VAL A 329 -20.00 8.44 22.92
C VAL A 329 -20.10 7.28 21.94
N ILE A 330 -19.23 6.26 22.06
CA ILE A 330 -19.33 5.03 21.27
C ILE A 330 -20.70 4.40 21.46
N THR A 331 -21.19 4.36 22.70
CA THR A 331 -22.52 3.83 22.98
C THR A 331 -23.67 4.68 22.44
N SER A 332 -23.46 5.98 22.18
CA SER A 332 -24.52 6.82 21.60
C SER A 332 -24.58 6.76 20.08
N LEU A 333 -23.64 6.06 19.42
CA LEU A 333 -23.56 5.95 17.96
C LEU A 333 -24.39 4.77 17.44
N PRO A 334 -25.56 5.00 16.82
CA PRO A 334 -26.52 3.94 16.59
C PRO A 334 -26.12 2.98 15.46
N HIS A 335 -25.30 3.43 14.51
CA HIS A 335 -24.92 2.69 13.30
C HIS A 335 -23.46 2.24 13.31
N LEU A 336 -22.74 2.39 14.42
CA LEU A 336 -21.33 2.01 14.50
C LEU A 336 -21.19 0.49 14.45
N GLN A 337 -20.58 -0.01 13.38
CA GLN A 337 -20.35 -1.44 13.13
C GLN A 337 -18.88 -1.82 13.27
N THR A 338 -17.97 -0.91 12.92
CA THR A 338 -16.53 -1.15 12.93
C THR A 338 -15.83 -0.20 13.88
N LEU A 339 -15.10 -0.77 14.83
CA LEU A 339 -14.33 -0.04 15.82
C LEU A 339 -12.86 -0.49 15.78
N LYS A 340 -11.96 0.46 15.53
CA LYS A 340 -10.52 0.26 15.58
C LYS A 340 -9.92 1.08 16.70
N LEU A 341 -9.21 0.43 17.61
CA LEU A 341 -8.63 1.04 18.80
C LEU A 341 -7.15 0.68 18.90
N ALA A 342 -6.27 1.67 18.82
CA ALA A 342 -4.86 1.55 19.15
C ALA A 342 -4.61 2.38 20.42
N THR A 343 -4.64 1.71 21.58
CA THR A 343 -4.76 2.39 22.88
C THR A 343 -3.60 2.08 23.81
N SER A 344 -3.13 3.09 24.54
CA SER A 344 -2.31 2.88 25.72
C SER A 344 -3.11 2.13 26.81
N SER A 345 -2.39 1.45 27.70
CA SER A 345 -2.91 0.51 28.71
C SER A 345 -4.00 1.04 29.66
N SER A 346 -4.17 2.36 29.77
CA SER A 346 -5.10 3.01 30.71
C SER A 346 -6.54 3.17 30.21
N PHE A 347 -6.80 3.06 28.90
CA PHE A 347 -8.10 3.40 28.30
C PHE A 347 -9.29 2.54 28.78
N PHE A 348 -9.06 1.26 29.05
CA PHE A 348 -10.17 0.28 29.14
C PHE A 348 -10.66 -0.05 30.55
N ILE A 349 -9.98 0.40 31.60
CA ILE A 349 -10.51 0.26 32.97
C ILE A 349 -11.90 0.90 33.08
N HIS A 350 -12.22 1.84 32.21
CA HIS A 350 -13.48 2.58 32.19
C HIS A 350 -14.49 2.08 31.17
N PHE A 351 -14.18 1.05 30.38
CA PHE A 351 -15.20 0.34 29.57
C PHE A 351 -16.00 -0.67 30.40
N LEU A 352 -15.45 -1.09 31.55
CA LEU A 352 -16.06 -2.10 32.42
C LEU A 352 -17.47 -1.79 32.96
N PRO A 353 -17.87 -0.54 33.24
CA PRO A 353 -19.23 -0.27 33.71
C PRO A 353 -20.27 -0.10 32.59
N LEU A 354 -19.92 -0.33 31.31
CA LEU A 354 -20.88 -0.11 30.22
C LEU A 354 -21.92 -1.23 30.15
N PRO A 355 -23.21 -0.90 29.94
CA PRO A 355 -24.25 -1.89 29.71
C PRO A 355 -23.96 -2.74 28.46
N SER A 356 -24.04 -4.07 28.60
CA SER A 356 -23.77 -5.03 27.52
C SER A 356 -24.64 -4.84 26.27
N ASN A 357 -25.87 -4.33 26.44
CA ASN A 357 -26.83 -4.17 25.35
C ASN A 357 -26.43 -3.16 24.26
N VAL A 358 -25.61 -2.16 24.56
CA VAL A 358 -25.22 -1.14 23.57
C VAL A 358 -24.06 -1.60 22.70
N ILE A 359 -23.21 -2.38 23.32
CA ILE A 359 -21.99 -2.92 22.74
C ILE A 359 -22.28 -3.97 21.66
N ASN A 360 -23.45 -4.60 21.72
CA ASN A 360 -23.86 -5.68 20.82
C ASN A 360 -24.01 -5.32 19.33
N ARG A 361 -23.73 -4.07 18.93
CA ARG A 361 -23.84 -3.61 17.53
C ARG A 361 -22.52 -3.61 16.78
N ILE A 362 -21.40 -3.66 17.50
CA ILE A 362 -20.07 -3.67 16.89
C ILE A 362 -19.87 -5.08 16.35
N GLU A 363 -19.78 -5.19 15.03
CA GLU A 363 -19.55 -6.47 14.34
C GLU A 363 -18.05 -6.68 14.09
N ASN A 364 -17.29 -5.60 13.90
CA ASN A 364 -15.88 -5.63 13.55
C ASN A 364 -15.04 -4.87 14.57
N LEU A 365 -14.07 -5.54 15.16
CA LEU A 365 -13.20 -4.95 16.17
C LEU A 365 -11.74 -5.17 15.83
N VAL A 366 -10.99 -4.07 15.78
CA VAL A 366 -9.54 -4.07 15.58
C VAL A 366 -8.87 -3.46 16.79
N LEU A 367 -7.94 -4.16 17.40
CA LEU A 367 -7.25 -3.76 18.62
C LEU A 367 -5.74 -3.81 18.44
N THR A 368 -5.07 -2.70 18.72
CA THR A 368 -3.61 -2.65 18.84
C THR A 368 -3.27 -2.39 20.30
N LEU A 369 -2.67 -3.39 20.93
CA LEU A 369 -2.37 -3.39 22.36
C LEU A 369 -0.95 -2.89 22.60
N HIS A 370 -0.79 -2.00 23.58
CA HIS A 370 0.52 -1.57 24.06
C HIS A 370 1.01 -2.41 25.25
N PRO A 371 2.34 -2.52 25.46
CA PRO A 371 2.91 -3.27 26.57
C PRO A 371 2.30 -2.88 27.92
N GLY A 372 1.99 -3.87 28.77
CA GLY A 372 1.41 -3.65 30.11
C GLY A 372 -0.11 -3.46 30.14
N SER A 373 -0.81 -3.57 29.00
CA SER A 373 -2.27 -3.60 28.97
C SER A 373 -2.82 -4.83 29.70
N THR A 374 -3.83 -4.70 30.56
CA THR A 374 -4.53 -5.86 31.19
C THR A 374 -5.83 -6.21 30.46
N LEU A 375 -5.93 -5.79 29.21
CA LEU A 375 -7.19 -5.67 28.51
C LEU A 375 -7.78 -7.00 28.02
N ALA A 376 -6.94 -7.88 27.49
CA ALA A 376 -7.41 -8.99 26.66
C ALA A 376 -8.44 -9.88 27.39
N SER A 377 -8.27 -10.11 28.70
CA SER A 377 -9.21 -10.91 29.51
C SER A 377 -10.54 -10.24 29.79
N LYS A 378 -10.61 -8.91 29.75
CA LYS A 378 -11.85 -8.15 30.06
C LYS A 378 -12.72 -7.98 28.82
N LEU A 379 -12.11 -7.97 27.64
CA LEU A 379 -12.85 -7.77 26.40
C LEU A 379 -13.72 -8.96 26.01
N SER A 380 -13.26 -10.16 26.32
CA SER A 380 -14.05 -11.38 26.14
C SER A 380 -15.35 -11.34 26.93
N GLU A 381 -15.36 -10.77 28.13
CA GLU A 381 -16.59 -10.64 28.94
C GLU A 381 -17.58 -9.65 28.31
N ILE A 382 -17.08 -8.66 27.58
CA ILE A 382 -17.87 -7.54 27.09
C ILE A 382 -18.42 -7.80 25.67
N TRP A 383 -17.65 -8.47 24.81
CA TRP A 383 -17.89 -8.50 23.36
C TRP A 383 -18.17 -9.88 22.76
N ALA A 384 -18.14 -10.96 23.54
CA ALA A 384 -18.16 -12.33 23.01
C ALA A 384 -19.33 -12.65 22.08
N ASP A 385 -20.52 -12.09 22.32
CA ASP A 385 -21.75 -12.54 21.64
C ASP A 385 -22.11 -11.76 20.37
N SER A 386 -21.45 -10.62 20.10
CA SER A 386 -21.83 -9.70 19.00
C SER A 386 -20.78 -9.55 17.91
N LEU A 387 -19.51 -9.82 18.22
CA LEU A 387 -18.44 -9.70 17.25
C LEU A 387 -18.54 -10.80 16.21
N LYS A 388 -18.51 -10.40 14.94
CA LYS A 388 -18.25 -11.30 13.82
C LYS A 388 -16.76 -11.38 13.54
N ASN A 389 -16.07 -10.24 13.59
CA ASN A 389 -14.69 -10.14 13.16
C ASN A 389 -13.82 -9.49 14.25
N LEU A 390 -12.73 -10.17 14.60
CA LEU A 390 -11.80 -9.74 15.65
C LEU A 390 -10.35 -9.75 15.14
N PHE A 391 -9.69 -8.61 15.23
CA PHE A 391 -8.28 -8.45 14.89
C PHE A 391 -7.54 -7.90 16.10
N ILE A 392 -6.57 -8.65 16.64
CA ILE A 392 -5.75 -8.21 17.78
C ILE A 392 -4.28 -8.24 17.41
N PHE A 393 -3.62 -7.09 17.58
CA PHE A 393 -2.19 -6.92 17.45
C PHE A 393 -1.59 -6.81 18.84
N TYR A 394 -0.96 -7.89 19.29
CA TYR A 394 -0.27 -7.91 20.58
C TYR A 394 1.10 -7.22 20.46
N PRO A 395 1.58 -6.59 21.55
CA PRO A 395 2.96 -6.15 21.60
C PRO A 395 3.86 -7.39 21.76
N PRO A 396 5.10 -7.36 21.25
CA PRO A 396 6.06 -8.44 21.46
C PRO A 396 6.23 -8.73 22.96
N ARG A 397 6.33 -10.03 23.31
CA ARG A 397 6.50 -10.53 24.70
C ARG A 397 5.31 -10.30 25.63
N TYR A 398 4.16 -9.90 25.09
CA TYR A 398 2.94 -9.85 25.87
C TYR A 398 2.43 -11.26 26.16
N ASN A 399 2.03 -11.52 27.40
CA ASN A 399 1.40 -12.79 27.78
C ASN A 399 -0.07 -12.50 28.16
N PRO A 400 -1.01 -12.53 27.19
CA PRO A 400 -2.42 -12.29 27.48
C PRO A 400 -2.99 -13.38 28.39
N ALA A 401 -4.11 -13.05 29.04
CA ALA A 401 -4.93 -14.05 29.70
C ALA A 401 -5.91 -14.69 28.69
N PRO A 402 -6.11 -16.02 28.75
CA PRO A 402 -6.87 -16.78 27.77
C PRO A 402 -8.37 -16.68 28.04
N VAL A 403 -9.09 -15.75 27.41
CA VAL A 403 -10.55 -15.61 27.71
C VAL A 403 -11.44 -15.40 26.47
N LEU A 404 -10.90 -15.28 25.26
CA LEU A 404 -11.73 -14.99 24.07
C LEU A 404 -12.46 -16.24 23.54
N ASN A 405 -13.79 -16.17 23.43
CA ASN A 405 -14.58 -17.16 22.69
C ASN A 405 -14.47 -16.90 21.18
N MET A 406 -13.36 -17.34 20.59
CA MET A 406 -13.10 -17.20 19.15
C MET A 406 -14.09 -17.98 18.28
N CYS A 407 -14.76 -18.99 18.85
CA CYS A 407 -15.54 -19.95 18.10
C CYS A 407 -16.86 -19.40 17.54
N ALA A 408 -17.40 -18.37 18.22
CA ALA A 408 -18.62 -17.70 17.82
C ALA A 408 -18.40 -16.66 16.71
N MET A 409 -17.14 -16.31 16.44
CA MET A 409 -16.73 -15.31 15.46
C MET A 409 -16.58 -15.95 14.08
N GLU A 410 -16.77 -15.18 13.02
CA GLU A 410 -16.55 -15.59 11.63
C GLU A 410 -15.07 -15.45 11.26
N GLN A 411 -14.44 -14.36 11.66
CA GLN A 411 -13.04 -14.07 11.36
C GLN A 411 -12.26 -13.69 12.61
N VAL A 412 -11.11 -14.33 12.81
CA VAL A 412 -10.18 -13.98 13.88
C VAL A 412 -8.75 -13.87 13.36
N SER A 413 -8.09 -12.76 13.69
CA SER A 413 -6.68 -12.52 13.40
C SER A 413 -5.95 -12.11 14.67
N LEU A 414 -4.98 -12.92 15.08
CA LEU A 414 -4.14 -12.65 16.23
C LEU A 414 -2.68 -12.52 15.78
N SER A 415 -2.08 -11.37 16.04
CA SER A 415 -0.71 -11.05 15.65
C SER A 415 0.24 -10.94 16.83
N CYS A 416 1.50 -11.32 16.62
CA CYS A 416 2.59 -11.29 17.59
C CYS A 416 2.42 -12.24 18.80
N LEU A 417 1.84 -13.43 18.59
CA LEU A 417 1.61 -14.42 19.64
C LEU A 417 2.93 -15.08 20.13
N PRO A 418 3.16 -15.23 21.45
CA PRO A 418 4.25 -16.09 21.93
C PRO A 418 3.89 -17.58 21.72
N ARG A 419 4.87 -18.50 21.71
CA ARG A 419 4.61 -19.92 21.38
C ARG A 419 3.61 -20.59 22.33
N ILE A 420 3.62 -20.22 23.61
CA ILE A 420 2.68 -20.75 24.63
C ILE A 420 1.20 -20.53 24.26
N TRP A 421 0.91 -19.67 23.28
CA TRP A 421 -0.45 -19.44 22.80
C TRP A 421 -1.01 -20.56 21.93
N VAL A 422 -0.18 -21.51 21.48
CA VAL A 422 -0.67 -22.70 20.77
C VAL A 422 -1.66 -23.45 21.66
N ASP A 423 -1.25 -23.81 22.88
CA ASP A 423 -2.10 -24.54 23.84
C ASP A 423 -3.34 -23.73 24.22
N VAL A 424 -3.18 -22.41 24.38
CA VAL A 424 -4.29 -21.50 24.69
C VAL A 424 -5.33 -21.48 23.57
N VAL A 425 -4.90 -21.33 22.32
CA VAL A 425 -5.80 -21.29 21.16
C VAL A 425 -6.46 -22.65 20.97
N GLU A 426 -5.71 -23.73 21.15
CA GLU A 426 -6.26 -25.09 21.15
C GLU A 426 -7.37 -25.25 22.18
N ASP A 427 -7.12 -24.89 23.43
CA ASP A 427 -8.10 -24.97 24.51
C ASP A 427 -9.34 -24.13 24.20
N MET A 428 -9.16 -22.90 23.69
CA MET A 428 -10.26 -22.04 23.28
C MET A 428 -11.14 -22.69 22.21
N LEU A 429 -10.53 -23.31 21.20
CA LEU A 429 -11.23 -24.00 20.12
C LEU A 429 -11.95 -25.27 20.60
N ARG A 430 -11.44 -25.94 21.64
CA ARG A 430 -12.02 -27.16 22.22
C ARG A 430 -13.15 -26.89 23.22
N ILE A 431 -13.04 -25.84 24.03
CA ILE A 431 -14.00 -25.48 25.09
C ILE A 431 -15.30 -24.89 24.52
N SER A 432 -15.36 -24.66 23.21
CA SER A 432 -16.51 -24.11 22.49
C SER A 432 -17.85 -24.77 22.86
N PRO A 433 -18.92 -23.98 23.12
CA PRO A 433 -20.27 -24.50 23.31
C PRO A 433 -20.78 -25.23 22.04
N SER A 434 -21.88 -25.97 22.19
CA SER A 434 -22.54 -26.87 21.21
C SER A 434 -22.24 -26.60 19.72
N SER A 435 -22.08 -27.68 18.93
CA SER A 435 -21.72 -27.70 17.49
C SER A 435 -22.32 -26.58 16.62
N ASP A 436 -23.55 -26.17 16.91
CA ASP A 436 -24.30 -25.17 16.14
C ASP A 436 -23.76 -23.72 16.29
N ALA A 437 -22.86 -23.48 17.23
CA ALA A 437 -22.27 -22.16 17.49
C ALA A 437 -20.94 -21.90 16.75
N ARG A 438 -20.41 -22.89 16.01
CA ARG A 438 -19.11 -22.79 15.34
C ARG A 438 -19.22 -22.02 14.03
N ARG A 439 -18.84 -20.75 14.06
CA ARG A 439 -18.91 -19.85 12.89
C ARG A 439 -17.55 -19.50 12.30
N LEU A 440 -16.47 -19.92 12.96
CA LEU A 440 -15.11 -19.59 12.54
C LEU A 440 -14.83 -20.17 11.15
N THR A 441 -14.63 -19.26 10.19
CA THR A 441 -14.32 -19.57 8.79
C THR A 441 -12.93 -19.03 8.43
N HIS A 442 -12.49 -17.93 9.04
CA HIS A 442 -11.20 -17.31 8.76
C HIS A 442 -10.35 -17.22 10.04
N LEU A 443 -9.17 -17.81 10.01
CA LEU A 443 -8.23 -17.76 11.13
C LEU A 443 -6.83 -17.37 10.66
N LYS A 444 -6.31 -16.28 11.23
CA LYS A 444 -4.91 -15.88 11.12
C LYS A 444 -4.23 -15.92 12.47
N LEU A 445 -3.12 -16.66 12.56
CA LEU A 445 -2.25 -16.69 13.71
C LEU A 445 -0.83 -16.31 13.27
N GLU A 446 -0.30 -15.25 13.85
CA GLU A 446 1.08 -14.81 13.63
C GLU A 446 1.84 -14.87 14.95
N PHE A 447 2.86 -15.74 15.00
CA PHE A 447 3.64 -16.02 16.20
C PHE A 447 4.99 -15.30 16.20
N CYS A 448 5.30 -14.55 17.26
CA CYS A 448 6.64 -13.97 17.47
C CYS A 448 7.72 -15.04 17.63
N GLU A 449 7.36 -16.16 18.24
CA GLU A 449 8.25 -17.30 18.47
C GLU A 449 7.80 -18.44 17.56
N PRO A 450 8.69 -19.05 16.78
CA PRO A 450 8.26 -20.04 15.81
C PRO A 450 7.67 -21.29 16.48
N ILE A 451 6.67 -21.86 15.83
CA ILE A 451 5.95 -23.06 16.27
C ILE A 451 6.41 -24.28 15.47
N SER A 452 6.46 -25.43 16.13
CA SER A 452 6.85 -26.70 15.48
C SER A 452 5.72 -27.29 14.63
N ASP A 453 6.03 -28.23 13.74
CA ASP A 453 5.02 -28.94 12.96
C ASP A 453 4.09 -29.77 13.88
N GLY A 454 4.59 -30.19 15.05
CA GLY A 454 3.77 -30.81 16.11
C GLY A 454 2.72 -29.84 16.69
N ASP A 455 3.13 -28.60 16.98
CA ASP A 455 2.25 -27.54 17.46
C ASP A 455 1.15 -27.22 16.41
N VAL A 456 1.51 -27.19 15.13
CA VAL A 456 0.55 -27.02 14.03
C VAL A 456 -0.46 -28.17 13.99
N ASN A 457 0.00 -29.43 14.09
CA ASN A 457 -0.88 -30.59 14.11
C ASN A 457 -1.91 -30.52 15.25
N THR A 458 -1.47 -30.10 16.43
CA THR A 458 -2.34 -29.87 17.59
C THR A 458 -3.45 -28.86 17.29
N LEU A 459 -3.11 -27.70 16.69
CA LEU A 459 -4.10 -26.71 16.25
C LEU A 459 -5.06 -27.28 15.21
N LEU A 460 -4.57 -28.04 14.23
CA LEU A 460 -5.40 -28.63 13.18
C LEU A 460 -6.42 -29.64 13.72
N TYR A 461 -6.07 -30.41 14.76
CA TYR A 461 -7.03 -31.29 15.43
C TYR A 461 -8.17 -30.53 16.10
N ALA A 462 -7.91 -29.35 16.65
CA ALA A 462 -8.95 -28.50 17.19
C ALA A 462 -9.82 -27.87 16.08
N LEU A 463 -9.20 -27.49 14.96
CA LEU A 463 -9.86 -26.83 13.83
C LEU A 463 -10.68 -27.75 12.92
N GLN A 464 -10.41 -29.07 12.89
CA GLN A 464 -11.05 -30.03 11.97
C GLN A 464 -12.59 -30.04 12.00
N SER A 465 -13.18 -29.47 13.05
CA SER A 465 -14.61 -29.45 13.29
C SER A 465 -15.28 -28.11 13.01
N TYR A 466 -14.54 -27.19 12.38
CA TYR A 466 -14.98 -25.86 11.96
C TYR A 466 -15.08 -25.79 10.43
N PRO A 467 -15.99 -24.97 9.88
CA PRO A 467 -16.12 -24.78 8.43
C PRO A 467 -15.03 -23.84 7.89
N MET A 468 -13.76 -24.19 8.10
CA MET A 468 -12.63 -23.33 7.75
C MET A 468 -12.55 -23.09 6.25
N GLU A 469 -12.49 -21.82 5.86
CA GLU A 469 -12.27 -21.38 4.48
C GLU A 469 -10.90 -20.71 4.31
N VAL A 470 -10.41 -20.00 5.33
CA VAL A 470 -9.11 -19.30 5.29
C VAL A 470 -8.28 -19.66 6.50
N LEU A 471 -7.06 -20.15 6.26
CA LEU A 471 -6.08 -20.42 7.30
C LEU A 471 -4.76 -19.75 6.96
N VAL A 472 -4.27 -18.92 7.89
CA VAL A 472 -2.96 -18.29 7.77
C VAL A 472 -2.14 -18.52 9.02
N LEU A 473 -0.98 -19.14 8.83
CA LEU A 473 -0.02 -19.44 9.88
C LEU A 473 1.29 -18.74 9.53
N ASP A 474 1.63 -17.74 10.34
CA ASP A 474 2.91 -17.04 10.25
C ASP A 474 3.77 -17.39 11.46
N GLY A 475 4.97 -17.94 11.22
CA GLY A 475 5.90 -18.33 12.27
C GLY A 475 6.12 -19.83 12.35
N LEU A 476 6.15 -20.57 11.24
CA LEU A 476 6.53 -21.99 11.26
C LEU A 476 8.03 -22.15 11.52
N LEU A 477 8.46 -23.18 12.26
CA LEU A 477 9.87 -23.48 12.50
C LEU A 477 10.46 -24.45 11.46
N GLU A 478 9.71 -25.50 11.15
CA GLU A 478 10.18 -26.65 10.39
C GLU A 478 9.60 -26.60 8.97
N GLY A 479 8.28 -26.68 8.81
CA GLY A 479 7.64 -26.53 7.50
C GLY A 479 7.90 -27.71 6.55
N TYR A 480 7.96 -28.93 7.07
CA TYR A 480 8.04 -30.13 6.23
C TYR A 480 6.75 -30.36 5.44
N SER A 481 6.82 -31.09 4.33
CA SER A 481 5.67 -31.44 3.48
C SER A 481 4.53 -32.14 4.24
N THR A 482 4.86 -32.82 5.34
CA THR A 482 3.90 -33.47 6.25
C THR A 482 2.91 -32.47 6.87
N VAL A 483 3.28 -31.20 7.06
CA VAL A 483 2.36 -30.15 7.52
C VAL A 483 1.28 -29.88 6.48
N ILE A 484 1.67 -29.72 5.21
CA ILE A 484 0.69 -29.48 4.14
C ILE A 484 -0.23 -30.70 4.01
N SER A 485 0.33 -31.91 4.08
CA SER A 485 -0.48 -33.14 4.10
C SER A 485 -1.49 -33.15 5.26
N ALA A 486 -1.05 -32.76 6.46
CA ALA A 486 -1.89 -32.73 7.64
C ALA A 486 -3.01 -31.66 7.55
N ILE A 487 -2.72 -30.50 6.96
CA ILE A 487 -3.70 -29.44 6.68
C ILE A 487 -4.71 -29.94 5.65
N ALA A 488 -4.26 -30.47 4.52
CA ALA A 488 -5.13 -30.92 3.45
C ALA A 488 -6.05 -32.07 3.87
N GLN A 489 -5.57 -32.97 4.73
CA GLN A 489 -6.37 -34.06 5.27
C GLN A 489 -7.48 -33.58 6.22
N ARG A 490 -7.20 -32.56 7.05
CA ARG A 490 -8.13 -32.10 8.10
C ARG A 490 -9.03 -30.97 7.67
N LEU A 491 -8.56 -30.13 6.74
CA LEU A 491 -9.24 -28.96 6.22
C LEU A 491 -9.23 -28.98 4.67
N PRO A 492 -9.82 -30.02 4.04
CA PRO A 492 -9.75 -30.19 2.58
C PRO A 492 -10.48 -29.07 1.81
N ASP A 493 -11.47 -28.44 2.44
CA ASP A 493 -12.34 -27.43 1.83
C ASP A 493 -11.83 -25.98 1.95
N LEU A 494 -10.57 -25.77 2.37
CA LEU A 494 -9.96 -24.44 2.41
C LEU A 494 -10.02 -23.76 1.04
N LEU A 495 -10.32 -22.46 1.04
CA LEU A 495 -10.23 -21.56 -0.11
C LEU A 495 -8.88 -20.85 -0.17
N VAL A 496 -8.32 -20.48 0.99
CA VAL A 496 -7.06 -19.75 1.11
C VAL A 496 -6.17 -20.41 2.16
N LEU A 497 -4.91 -20.65 1.80
CA LEU A 497 -3.88 -21.14 2.69
C LEU A 497 -2.64 -20.26 2.57
N THR A 498 -2.21 -19.66 3.67
CA THR A 498 -0.96 -18.90 3.71
C THR A 498 -0.05 -19.42 4.81
N LEU A 499 1.17 -19.79 4.46
CA LEU A 499 2.15 -20.38 5.38
C LEU A 499 3.47 -19.60 5.32
N PHE A 500 3.93 -19.08 6.46
CA PHE A 500 5.22 -18.40 6.52
C PHE A 500 6.20 -19.08 7.49
N LEU A 501 7.34 -19.51 6.93
CA LEU A 501 8.45 -20.16 7.62
C LEU A 501 9.42 -19.13 8.21
N ARG A 502 9.89 -19.34 9.45
CA ARG A 502 11.03 -18.59 10.01
C ARG A 502 12.32 -19.31 9.62
N GLY A 503 13.34 -18.55 9.21
CA GLY A 503 14.69 -19.08 8.96
C GLY A 503 15.45 -19.47 10.23
N GLY A 504 14.89 -19.20 11.42
CA GLY A 504 15.43 -19.68 12.69
C GLY A 504 14.62 -19.24 13.90
N SER A 505 14.94 -19.81 15.06
CA SER A 505 14.23 -19.59 16.33
C SER A 505 14.30 -18.16 16.85
N ALA A 506 15.33 -17.40 16.46
CA ALA A 506 15.52 -16.00 16.85
C ALA A 506 14.77 -15.01 15.96
N GLN A 507 14.17 -15.46 14.85
CA GLN A 507 13.50 -14.58 13.89
C GLN A 507 12.05 -14.33 14.30
N SER A 508 11.72 -13.06 14.57
CA SER A 508 10.38 -12.63 14.97
C SER A 508 9.48 -12.15 13.82
N ILE A 509 10.03 -11.99 12.61
CA ILE A 509 9.32 -11.47 11.42
C ILE A 509 9.71 -12.30 10.21
N SER A 510 8.72 -12.69 9.40
CA SER A 510 8.92 -13.59 8.26
C SER A 510 9.57 -12.81 7.13
N THR A 511 10.61 -13.40 6.57
CA THR A 511 11.28 -12.94 5.35
C THR A 511 11.24 -14.09 4.34
N GLY A 512 11.71 -13.88 3.11
CA GLY A 512 11.99 -15.02 2.23
C GLY A 512 12.86 -16.04 2.96
N CYS A 513 12.46 -17.31 2.94
CA CYS A 513 13.15 -18.42 3.60
C CYS A 513 13.27 -19.62 2.67
N VAL A 514 14.40 -20.33 2.73
CA VAL A 514 14.54 -21.63 2.08
C VAL A 514 13.69 -22.63 2.87
N TRP A 515 12.76 -23.32 2.22
CA TRP A 515 11.98 -24.38 2.85
C TRP A 515 12.78 -25.69 2.88
N PRO A 516 12.51 -26.61 3.85
CA PRO A 516 13.32 -27.82 4.02
C PRO A 516 13.40 -28.73 2.80
N GLU A 517 12.34 -28.72 1.99
CA GLU A 517 12.22 -29.59 0.83
C GLU A 517 12.07 -28.75 -0.45
N PRO A 518 12.36 -29.35 -1.62
CA PRO A 518 12.06 -28.70 -2.89
C PRO A 518 10.55 -28.59 -3.13
N ILE A 519 10.14 -27.62 -3.93
CA ILE A 519 8.73 -27.29 -4.22
C ILE A 519 7.91 -28.52 -4.66
N TRP A 520 8.52 -29.41 -5.45
CA TRP A 520 7.85 -30.61 -5.96
C TRP A 520 7.54 -31.66 -4.90
N ALA A 521 8.19 -31.63 -3.73
CA ALA A 521 7.87 -32.53 -2.62
C ALA A 521 6.57 -32.10 -1.92
N TYR A 522 6.27 -30.80 -1.90
CA TYR A 522 5.05 -30.25 -1.31
C TYR A 522 3.83 -30.44 -2.21
N ALA A 523 4.00 -30.31 -3.52
CA ALA A 523 2.90 -30.23 -4.47
C ALA A 523 1.93 -31.42 -4.48
N PRO A 524 2.36 -32.70 -4.36
CA PRO A 524 1.44 -33.84 -4.31
C PRO A 524 0.40 -33.75 -3.20
N HIS A 525 0.72 -33.11 -2.08
CA HIS A 525 -0.22 -32.95 -0.96
C HIS A 525 -1.39 -32.02 -1.28
N PHE A 526 -1.25 -31.17 -2.30
CA PHE A 526 -2.32 -30.27 -2.73
C PHE A 526 -3.48 -30.98 -3.44
N ALA A 527 -3.28 -32.22 -3.89
CA ALA A 527 -4.34 -33.03 -4.51
C ALA A 527 -5.51 -33.33 -3.57
N GLN A 528 -5.29 -33.22 -2.25
CA GLN A 528 -6.32 -33.45 -1.25
C GLN A 528 -7.21 -32.21 -1.01
N PHE A 529 -6.80 -31.02 -1.46
CA PHE A 529 -7.65 -29.84 -1.37
C PHE A 529 -8.73 -29.86 -2.47
N THR A 530 -9.98 -29.72 -2.06
CA THR A 530 -11.15 -29.74 -2.97
C THR A 530 -11.47 -28.35 -3.50
N ARG A 531 -11.17 -27.30 -2.73
CA ARG A 531 -11.61 -25.92 -2.99
C ARG A 531 -10.49 -24.88 -2.98
N LEU A 532 -9.22 -25.25 -2.78
CA LEU A 532 -8.14 -24.27 -2.58
C LEU A 532 -7.91 -23.39 -3.81
N ARG A 533 -8.13 -22.09 -3.66
CA ARG A 533 -7.98 -21.10 -4.73
C ARG A 533 -6.78 -20.20 -4.58
N HIS A 534 -6.28 -20.04 -3.36
CA HIS A 534 -5.17 -19.14 -3.07
C HIS A 534 -4.19 -19.86 -2.16
N PHE A 535 -2.94 -19.94 -2.59
CA PHE A 535 -1.84 -20.44 -1.79
C PHE A 535 -0.74 -19.39 -1.75
N GLU A 536 -0.25 -19.10 -0.55
CA GLU A 536 0.85 -18.19 -0.36
C GLU A 536 1.88 -18.76 0.61
N TRP A 537 3.14 -18.53 0.29
CA TRP A 537 4.24 -18.85 1.19
C TRP A 537 5.46 -17.96 0.94
N ASN A 538 6.35 -17.88 1.92
CA ASN A 538 7.60 -17.12 1.81
C ASN A 538 8.76 -17.97 1.28
N TYR A 539 8.51 -18.88 0.33
CA TYR A 539 9.57 -19.68 -0.29
C TYR A 539 10.56 -18.79 -1.01
N LEU A 540 11.82 -18.84 -0.56
CA LEU A 540 12.92 -18.15 -1.20
C LEU A 540 13.38 -18.98 -2.39
N TYR A 541 13.01 -18.52 -3.58
CA TYR A 541 13.48 -19.12 -4.82
C TYR A 541 14.95 -18.73 -5.05
N ASN A 542 15.88 -19.68 -4.85
CA ASN A 542 17.27 -19.49 -5.20
C ASN A 542 17.48 -19.88 -6.67
N LYS A 543 17.57 -18.89 -7.56
CA LYS A 543 17.79 -19.08 -9.00
C LYS A 543 19.02 -19.95 -9.29
N GLU A 544 20.04 -19.89 -8.43
CA GLU A 544 21.29 -20.64 -8.61
C GLU A 544 21.16 -22.12 -8.21
N GLU A 545 20.22 -22.46 -7.31
CA GLU A 545 19.90 -23.87 -6.98
C GLU A 545 19.03 -24.52 -8.06
N VAL A 546 18.51 -23.73 -8.99
CA VAL A 546 17.73 -24.20 -10.14
C VAL A 546 18.57 -24.13 -11.41
N VAL A 547 19.57 -24.99 -11.51
CA VAL A 547 19.77 -25.67 -12.81
C VAL A 547 18.49 -26.51 -12.99
N THR A 548 17.69 -26.37 -14.05
CA THR A 548 16.44 -27.15 -14.21
C THR A 548 16.64 -28.52 -14.91
N PRO A 549 16.71 -29.63 -14.15
CA PRO A 549 16.37 -30.97 -14.64
C PRO A 549 14.94 -31.50 -14.36
N TRP A 550 14.01 -30.74 -13.74
CA TRP A 550 12.59 -31.14 -13.77
C TRP A 550 12.03 -31.02 -15.19
N SER A 551 12.50 -30.09 -16.03
CA SER A 551 12.08 -30.01 -17.45
C SER A 551 12.48 -31.22 -18.30
N LEU A 552 13.43 -32.04 -17.84
CA LEU A 552 13.88 -33.27 -18.51
C LEU A 552 13.39 -34.56 -17.80
N LEU A 553 13.24 -34.56 -16.48
CA LEU A 553 12.85 -35.76 -15.71
C LEU A 553 11.33 -35.91 -15.51
N LEU A 554 10.52 -34.92 -15.94
CA LEU A 554 9.07 -35.05 -16.22
C LEU A 554 8.86 -35.84 -17.52
N LEU A 555 9.85 -35.83 -18.41
CA LEU A 555 9.84 -36.50 -19.72
C LEU A 555 10.49 -37.90 -19.69
N GLU A 556 11.27 -38.24 -18.66
CA GLU A 556 11.82 -39.59 -18.45
C GLU A 556 10.98 -40.38 -17.44
N SER A 557 9.81 -40.82 -17.89
CA SER A 557 9.32 -42.19 -17.73
C SER A 557 9.09 -42.78 -16.33
N HIS A 558 7.82 -43.08 -16.04
CA HIS A 558 7.45 -44.46 -15.67
C HIS A 558 6.40 -45.12 -16.57
N ASP A 559 5.95 -44.49 -17.67
CA ASP A 559 5.28 -45.21 -18.76
C ASP A 559 5.46 -44.51 -20.12
N ASN A 560 5.95 -45.28 -21.10
CA ASN A 560 6.55 -44.84 -22.36
C ASN A 560 5.56 -44.50 -23.50
N GLN A 561 4.43 -43.80 -23.28
CA GLN A 561 3.45 -43.59 -24.37
C GLN A 561 2.65 -42.27 -24.42
N ASP A 562 3.20 -41.08 -24.11
CA ASP A 562 2.47 -39.84 -24.43
C ASP A 562 3.31 -38.70 -25.04
N VAL A 563 2.85 -38.17 -26.18
CA VAL A 563 3.64 -37.41 -27.19
C VAL A 563 3.29 -35.89 -27.18
N SER A 564 2.72 -35.34 -26.11
CA SER A 564 2.04 -34.03 -26.16
C SER A 564 2.83 -32.80 -25.66
N VAL A 565 4.12 -32.89 -25.30
CA VAL A 565 4.83 -31.78 -24.60
C VAL A 565 5.83 -30.99 -25.48
N LEU A 566 5.80 -31.13 -26.80
CA LEU A 566 6.82 -30.60 -27.71
C LEU A 566 6.82 -29.10 -28.13
N PRO A 567 5.85 -28.20 -27.83
CA PRO A 567 5.92 -26.83 -28.37
C PRO A 567 6.86 -25.85 -27.66
N TYR A 568 7.41 -26.15 -26.48
CA TYR A 568 8.05 -25.13 -25.62
C TYR A 568 9.60 -25.09 -25.66
N LEU A 569 10.26 -25.83 -26.57
CA LEU A 569 11.72 -26.05 -26.51
C LEU A 569 12.54 -25.40 -27.65
N ALA A 570 11.98 -24.48 -28.43
CA ALA A 570 12.69 -23.88 -29.58
C ALA A 570 12.66 -22.35 -29.56
N GLY A 571 13.30 -21.75 -28.55
CA GLY A 571 13.57 -20.31 -28.52
C GLY A 571 14.73 -20.00 -27.59
N LYS A 572 15.95 -19.93 -28.12
CA LYS A 572 17.08 -19.31 -27.41
C LYS A 572 16.87 -17.80 -27.45
N SER A 573 16.40 -17.23 -26.34
CA SER A 573 16.49 -15.80 -26.06
C SER A 573 17.38 -15.63 -24.84
N ASP A 574 18.43 -14.80 -24.96
CA ASP A 574 19.27 -14.39 -23.83
C ASP A 574 18.57 -13.34 -22.94
N ASP A 575 17.31 -12.99 -23.26
CA ASP A 575 16.42 -12.16 -22.44
C ASP A 575 15.52 -13.06 -21.56
N TYR A 576 16.13 -13.79 -20.62
CA TYR A 576 15.37 -14.51 -19.57
C TYR A 576 14.74 -13.48 -18.62
N GLU A 577 13.55 -12.99 -18.99
CA GLU A 577 12.74 -12.17 -18.11
C GLU A 577 12.38 -12.98 -16.85
N ASP A 578 12.46 -12.35 -15.68
CA ASP A 578 12.12 -12.94 -14.37
C ASP A 578 10.69 -13.52 -14.28
N THR A 579 9.88 -13.38 -15.33
CA THR A 579 8.51 -13.88 -15.45
C THR A 579 8.46 -15.39 -15.66
N GLU A 580 9.47 -16.02 -16.29
CA GLU A 580 9.45 -17.47 -16.57
C GLU A 580 9.66 -18.35 -15.33
N ASP A 581 10.60 -18.00 -14.44
CA ASP A 581 10.92 -18.72 -13.20
C ASP A 581 9.67 -19.01 -12.35
N VAL A 582 8.75 -18.06 -12.39
CA VAL A 582 7.53 -18.06 -11.63
C VAL A 582 6.50 -19.06 -12.13
N LEU A 583 6.41 -19.15 -13.46
CA LEU A 583 5.50 -20.05 -14.14
C LEU A 583 5.84 -21.50 -13.80
N TYR A 584 7.13 -21.81 -13.67
CA TYR A 584 7.58 -23.13 -13.24
C TYR A 584 7.06 -23.47 -11.84
N VAL A 585 7.20 -22.56 -10.87
CA VAL A 585 6.70 -22.78 -9.51
C VAL A 585 5.19 -23.03 -9.49
N ALA A 586 4.41 -22.18 -10.17
CA ALA A 586 2.95 -22.33 -10.21
C ALA A 586 2.51 -23.62 -10.91
N SER A 587 3.20 -24.01 -11.99
CA SER A 587 2.88 -25.22 -12.77
C SER A 587 2.98 -26.51 -11.95
N VAL A 588 3.96 -26.59 -11.04
CA VAL A 588 4.17 -27.75 -10.17
C VAL A 588 2.98 -27.97 -9.24
N PHE A 589 2.44 -26.92 -8.63
CA PHE A 589 1.23 -27.03 -7.80
C PHE A 589 -0.02 -27.32 -8.64
N ARG A 590 -0.11 -26.76 -9.85
CA ARG A 590 -1.24 -27.00 -10.75
C ARG A 590 -1.38 -28.46 -11.17
N ALA A 591 -0.27 -29.17 -11.34
CA ALA A 591 -0.27 -30.60 -11.69
C ALA A 591 -1.03 -31.46 -10.67
N TYR A 592 -1.07 -31.04 -9.41
CA TYR A 592 -1.69 -31.79 -8.32
C TYR A 592 -2.96 -31.14 -7.76
N CYS A 593 -3.05 -29.81 -7.71
CA CYS A 593 -4.24 -29.13 -7.20
C CYS A 593 -5.38 -29.16 -8.23
N HIS A 594 -6.46 -29.86 -7.89
CA HIS A 594 -7.63 -30.02 -8.75
C HIS A 594 -8.54 -28.78 -8.78
N ALA A 595 -8.29 -27.79 -7.94
CA ALA A 595 -9.09 -26.58 -7.92
C ALA A 595 -9.02 -25.85 -9.28
N PRO A 596 -10.15 -25.27 -9.75
CA PRO A 596 -10.25 -24.71 -11.09
C PRO A 596 -9.42 -23.43 -11.27
N LYS A 597 -9.08 -22.75 -10.18
CA LYS A 597 -8.30 -21.52 -10.14
C LYS A 597 -7.38 -21.63 -8.94
N LEU A 598 -6.07 -21.58 -9.14
CA LEU A 598 -5.09 -21.51 -8.06
C LEU A 598 -4.20 -20.28 -8.30
N ARG A 599 -4.18 -19.38 -7.32
CA ARG A 599 -3.27 -18.24 -7.27
C ARG A 599 -2.14 -18.58 -6.31
N VAL A 600 -0.91 -18.60 -6.79
CA VAL A 600 0.28 -18.83 -5.97
C VAL A 600 1.02 -17.52 -5.80
N VAL A 601 1.21 -17.10 -4.55
CA VAL A 601 1.99 -15.90 -4.19
C VAL A 601 3.27 -16.34 -3.51
N TYR A 602 4.39 -15.79 -3.94
CA TYR A 602 5.70 -16.02 -3.34
C TYR A 602 6.50 -14.72 -3.27
N ASN A 603 7.47 -14.71 -2.37
CA ASN A 603 8.25 -13.51 -2.06
C ASN A 603 9.60 -13.57 -2.79
N CYS A 604 9.86 -12.61 -3.68
CA CYS A 604 11.14 -12.53 -4.39
C CYS A 604 12.17 -11.74 -3.56
N THR A 605 13.42 -12.20 -3.54
CA THR A 605 14.52 -11.59 -2.77
C THR A 605 14.82 -10.14 -3.13
N TYR A 606 14.52 -9.75 -4.37
CA TYR A 606 14.97 -8.48 -4.96
C TYR A 606 13.82 -7.56 -5.42
N GLY A 607 12.57 -7.82 -5.01
CA GLY A 607 11.43 -7.01 -5.48
C GLY A 607 10.16 -7.11 -4.62
N PRO A 608 9.09 -6.40 -5.00
CA PRO A 608 7.77 -6.59 -4.41
C PRO A 608 7.35 -8.05 -4.58
N SER A 609 6.55 -8.58 -3.65
CA SER A 609 6.06 -9.95 -3.77
C SER A 609 5.24 -10.09 -5.05
N ARG A 610 5.39 -11.22 -5.74
CA ARG A 610 4.78 -11.41 -7.06
C ARG A 610 3.58 -12.36 -6.93
N CYS A 611 2.52 -12.04 -7.65
CA CYS A 611 1.24 -12.73 -7.57
C CYS A 611 0.83 -13.22 -8.96
N TRP A 612 0.43 -14.49 -9.06
CA TRP A 612 0.06 -15.09 -10.34
C TRP A 612 -1.25 -15.82 -10.20
N GLN A 613 -2.19 -15.50 -11.10
CA GLN A 613 -3.49 -16.14 -11.10
C GLN A 613 -3.60 -17.10 -12.29
N TRP A 614 -3.80 -18.37 -12.00
CA TRP A 614 -4.12 -19.36 -13.01
C TRP A 614 -5.63 -19.46 -13.19
N HIS A 615 -6.09 -19.40 -14.45
CA HIS A 615 -7.45 -19.79 -14.82
C HIS A 615 -7.43 -20.84 -15.91
N VAL A 616 -8.36 -21.79 -15.84
CA VAL A 616 -8.64 -22.68 -16.97
C VAL A 616 -9.69 -22.00 -17.83
N ASN A 617 -9.32 -21.59 -19.05
CA ASN A 617 -10.27 -21.08 -20.01
C ASN A 617 -11.22 -22.19 -20.48
N SER A 618 -12.30 -21.82 -21.19
CA SER A 618 -13.30 -22.76 -21.71
C SER A 618 -12.72 -23.91 -22.54
N ASP A 619 -11.52 -23.72 -23.10
CA ASP A 619 -10.86 -24.66 -24.00
C ASP A 619 -9.89 -25.61 -23.26
N ASN A 620 -9.95 -25.66 -21.92
CA ASN A 620 -9.02 -26.41 -21.07
C ASN A 620 -7.54 -26.00 -21.24
N ARG A 621 -7.28 -24.86 -21.88
CA ARG A 621 -5.94 -24.29 -21.98
C ARG A 621 -5.65 -23.42 -20.76
N PRO A 622 -4.42 -23.46 -20.25
CA PRO A 622 -3.93 -22.44 -19.33
C PRO A 622 -4.17 -21.04 -19.90
N ASP A 623 -4.79 -20.16 -19.13
CA ASP A 623 -4.65 -18.73 -19.36
C ASP A 623 -4.08 -18.10 -18.09
N LEU A 624 -3.10 -17.22 -18.30
CA LEU A 624 -2.21 -16.72 -17.26
C LEU A 624 -2.30 -15.20 -17.25
N ASP A 625 -2.95 -14.68 -16.23
CA ASP A 625 -2.98 -13.25 -15.97
C ASP A 625 -1.86 -12.91 -14.98
N PHE A 626 -0.89 -12.14 -15.45
CA PHE A 626 0.06 -11.46 -14.57
C PHE A 626 -0.66 -10.32 -13.86
N LEU A 627 -0.64 -10.35 -12.53
CA LEU A 627 -1.16 -9.27 -11.71
C LEU A 627 0.02 -8.63 -11.00
N ASP A 628 0.48 -7.49 -11.53
CA ASP A 628 1.39 -6.60 -10.80
C ASP A 628 0.68 -6.17 -9.52
N PHE A 629 1.08 -6.80 -8.42
CA PHE A 629 0.54 -6.54 -7.11
C PHE A 629 1.70 -6.20 -6.19
N GLU A 630 1.80 -4.92 -5.81
CA GLU A 630 2.75 -4.50 -4.79
C GLU A 630 2.24 -4.95 -3.41
N TRP A 631 2.59 -6.17 -3.01
CA TRP A 631 2.42 -6.61 -1.64
C TRP A 631 3.70 -6.38 -0.85
N ASN A 632 3.61 -5.60 0.23
CA ASN A 632 4.73 -5.34 1.14
C ASN A 632 4.36 -5.74 2.57
N PRO A 633 4.71 -6.96 3.01
CA PRO A 633 4.41 -7.41 4.37
C PRO A 633 5.06 -6.53 5.46
N ARG A 634 6.12 -5.77 5.14
CA ARG A 634 6.80 -4.88 6.09
C ARG A 634 6.08 -3.53 6.31
N GLN A 635 5.20 -3.11 5.41
CA GLN A 635 4.46 -1.84 5.54
C GLN A 635 3.23 -1.93 6.45
N HIS A 636 2.74 -3.13 6.75
CA HIS A 636 1.54 -3.34 7.57
C HIS A 636 1.69 -2.90 9.03
N GLY A 637 2.92 -2.85 9.57
CA GLY A 637 3.15 -2.31 10.92
C GLY A 637 2.89 -0.79 11.05
N ARG A 638 2.97 -0.04 9.93
CA ARG A 638 2.71 1.42 9.91
C ARG A 638 1.40 1.79 9.22
N TYR A 639 0.87 0.95 8.34
CA TYR A 639 -0.39 1.14 7.62
C TYR A 639 -1.34 -0.05 7.86
N LEU A 640 -1.88 -0.11 9.07
CA LEU A 640 -2.89 -1.09 9.51
C LEU A 640 -4.28 -0.91 8.84
N ASP A 641 -4.43 0.01 7.88
CA ASP A 641 -5.75 0.35 7.28
C ASP A 641 -6.09 -0.51 6.06
N ASP A 642 -5.10 -1.04 5.33
CA ASP A 642 -5.35 -1.79 4.08
C ASP A 642 -5.47 -3.30 4.28
N SER A 643 -4.84 -3.85 5.33
CA SER A 643 -4.84 -5.30 5.57
C SER A 643 -6.19 -5.87 5.98
N CYS A 644 -7.17 -5.05 6.36
CA CYS A 644 -8.52 -5.52 6.72
C CYS A 644 -9.46 -5.62 5.50
N GLN A 645 -9.13 -5.02 4.35
CA GLN A 645 -10.02 -5.06 3.18
C GLN A 645 -9.88 -6.34 2.34
N TRP A 646 -8.80 -7.10 2.57
CA TRP A 646 -8.50 -8.35 1.87
C TRP A 646 -8.98 -9.61 2.60
N TRP A 647 -9.49 -9.45 3.84
CA TRP A 647 -9.97 -10.52 4.72
C TRP A 647 -11.47 -10.48 4.85
#